data_AF-A0A2E3J1V1-F1
#
_entry.id   AF-A0A2E3J1V1-F1
#
_cell.length_a   1.000
_cell.length_b   1.000
_cell.length_c   1.000
_cell.angle_alpha   90.00
_cell.angle_beta   90.00
_cell.angle_gamma   90.00
#
_symmetry.space_group_name_H-M   'P 1'
#
loop_
_entity.id
_entity.type
_entity.pdbx_description
1 polymer ?
#
loop_
_entity_poly.entity_id
_entity_poly.type
_entity_poly.pdbx_seq_one_letter_code
_entity_poly.pdbx_strand_id
1 'polypeptide(L)'
;MPLLNVDRARENFSRHRWAKQLINGWQSQCAHILEQDKTYIESLTPDLTLWPEYGQNCPACVNRLSSMGETGLYDWSIQNPDRLTCNYCKTEYPNSDYPETGSMTASRMGQTFEFFLTDAERANPNDTSGVHAFKWTSWPVHTSWSGVIRTKKARWCYEQLSPLASLYALTDDVRCAERASWILDTVASRYPNWLFHSYDGTYADCPPEEAARSMGEFPQAGRFTPETIISAFEGRHQKGDHAVLNNGFWGAGRFGCSGSDGRFILEATVAYDLIREATRADGTPVITQDMDRRIVEDLILAGTDDTENWDAINNKCGPGRALSAAVGILFDRPGSVKRAVEGFEALMDDAFHFDGFCTESPGYSNMHLNLLRDIPELLEGSVNPNGDGTETLHPFRDFSRYRLALESMVRMLDPSLSAPVIGDSREGTTISPIHAEVLAAHYGNDYAGLLELSQGAPVGEKGSEYALWHRDPDLKTDGDHNLPLHTEWFPGWHVAVLRGGNASEHTAFYMNGYAYGGHRHFDTLGIIYVSNRVEMAADRGYIWDDPRNAWTKSTLAHNIVTVDGQSQIADGGPAKLELFGRGPGLEIVQASATVYEQCDRYARTCVLVQVPGAQTYALDIFRVRGGSLHQYGFHSNGSLSDLSAEVEPDSQEISWLSNIRSSGPLNGFTATWQNEGVKLDLSLLNATDRLLLADAPGWRSDLGNELNRPPVQQIMAERSSEGELCSQFASIISPYEDSSPIISSRVLVDDPESETLALEIARADATDIIVSNPAGGTMSAGPLTMTGRFAFVSVDQSGRVTRSYLLDGTHLGSGDTSLTLPSGRTELAVSSTHDRTYHLTDIPPNDLSKPGSYLLVGDTGYEIESVSGSTLTVRDYPATESDTITLLHSIEFSRER
;
A
#
# COMPACT_ATOMS: atom_id res chain seq x y z
N MET A 1 -3.57 11.80 32.74
CA MET A 1 -3.82 10.38 32.37
C MET A 1 -2.49 9.82 31.90
N PRO A 2 -2.04 8.64 32.36
CA PRO A 2 -0.84 8.01 31.82
C PRO A 2 -1.00 7.78 30.31
N LEU A 3 0.08 7.94 29.54
CA LEU A 3 0.05 7.74 28.08
C LEU A 3 -0.02 6.25 27.70
N LEU A 4 0.48 5.37 28.57
CA LEU A 4 0.44 3.92 28.39
C LEU A 4 -0.26 3.22 29.57
N ASN A 5 -0.92 2.09 29.29
CA ASN A 5 -1.61 1.31 30.29
C ASN A 5 -0.65 0.34 31.03
N VAL A 6 0.03 0.85 32.05
CA VAL A 6 1.00 0.08 32.84
C VAL A 6 0.36 -1.10 33.57
N ASP A 7 -0.88 -0.97 34.03
CA ASP A 7 -1.58 -2.06 34.73
C ASP A 7 -1.84 -3.25 33.80
N ARG A 8 -2.32 -2.99 32.58
CA ARG A 8 -2.50 -4.00 31.53
C ARG A 8 -1.17 -4.67 31.17
N ALA A 9 -0.11 -3.89 31.01
CA ALA A 9 1.21 -4.41 30.71
C ALA A 9 1.79 -5.28 31.84
N ARG A 10 1.60 -4.89 33.11
CA ARG A 10 1.97 -5.70 34.28
C ARG A 10 1.17 -7.00 34.35
N GLU A 11 -0.11 -6.95 34.04
CA GLU A 11 -0.96 -8.13 33.98
C GLU A 11 -0.50 -9.10 32.87
N ASN A 12 -0.30 -8.60 31.64
CA ASN A 12 0.24 -9.37 30.53
C ASN A 12 1.60 -9.98 30.88
N PHE A 13 2.51 -9.21 31.47
CA PHE A 13 3.81 -9.68 31.96
C PHE A 13 3.67 -10.82 32.98
N SER A 14 2.73 -10.71 33.92
CA SER A 14 2.56 -11.73 34.96
C SER A 14 2.02 -13.05 34.40
N ARG A 15 1.07 -12.97 33.45
CA ARG A 15 0.28 -14.10 32.94
C ARG A 15 0.95 -14.82 31.77
N HIS A 16 1.57 -14.09 30.85
CA HIS A 16 1.94 -14.64 29.54
C HIS A 16 3.44 -14.89 29.38
N ARG A 17 3.80 -16.00 28.73
CA ARG A 17 5.20 -16.36 28.46
C ARG A 17 5.84 -15.41 27.44
N TRP A 18 5.11 -15.02 26.40
CA TRP A 18 5.61 -14.13 25.35
C TRP A 18 5.98 -12.75 25.92
N ALA A 19 5.19 -12.22 26.86
CA ALA A 19 5.45 -10.94 27.52
C ALA A 19 6.74 -11.00 28.36
N LYS A 20 6.97 -12.12 29.08
CA LYS A 20 8.23 -12.35 29.81
C LYS A 20 9.44 -12.43 28.86
N GLN A 21 9.27 -13.04 27.69
CA GLN A 21 10.34 -13.12 26.68
C GLN A 21 10.69 -11.74 26.11
N LEU A 22 9.68 -10.90 25.83
CA LEU A 22 9.87 -9.52 25.40
C LEU A 22 10.71 -8.73 26.41
N ILE A 23 10.34 -8.80 27.69
CA ILE A 23 11.04 -8.11 28.78
C ILE A 23 12.46 -8.64 28.97
N ASN A 24 12.69 -9.95 28.88
CA ASN A 24 14.05 -10.51 28.88
C ASN A 24 14.88 -10.00 27.70
N GLY A 25 14.23 -9.77 26.55
CA GLY A 25 14.84 -9.12 25.38
C GLY A 25 15.29 -7.69 25.71
N TRP A 26 14.41 -6.87 26.30
CA TRP A 26 14.76 -5.51 26.75
C TRP A 26 15.87 -5.51 27.79
N GLN A 27 15.85 -6.43 28.77
CA GLN A 27 16.93 -6.57 29.75
C GLN A 27 18.27 -6.87 29.07
N SER A 28 18.27 -7.73 28.06
CA SER A 28 19.47 -8.07 27.29
C SER A 28 19.97 -6.90 26.46
N GLN A 29 19.05 -6.16 25.82
CA GLN A 29 19.35 -4.95 25.05
C GLN A 29 19.97 -3.86 25.95
N CYS A 30 19.37 -3.61 27.11
CA CYS A 30 19.80 -2.57 28.04
C CYS A 30 20.97 -2.97 28.94
N ALA A 31 21.42 -4.22 28.91
CA ALA A 31 22.46 -4.71 29.82
C ALA A 31 23.73 -3.83 29.78
N HIS A 32 24.18 -3.48 28.58
CA HIS A 32 25.38 -2.65 28.40
C HIS A 32 25.21 -1.25 28.98
N ILE A 33 24.11 -0.54 28.65
CA ILE A 33 23.88 0.84 29.10
C ILE A 33 23.64 0.93 30.61
N LEU A 34 23.05 -0.11 31.22
CA LEU A 34 22.86 -0.20 32.66
C LEU A 34 24.17 -0.27 33.44
N GLU A 35 25.28 -0.67 32.81
CA GLU A 35 26.61 -0.69 33.44
C GLU A 35 27.36 0.65 33.31
N GLN A 36 26.84 1.60 32.52
CA GLN A 36 27.52 2.85 32.22
C GLN A 36 27.07 3.99 33.15
N ASP A 37 27.91 5.03 33.22
CA ASP A 37 27.62 6.29 33.90
C ASP A 37 27.09 7.37 32.94
N LYS A 38 26.73 8.53 33.49
CA LYS A 38 26.23 9.66 32.70
C LYS A 38 27.28 10.20 31.72
N THR A 39 28.56 10.23 32.10
CA THR A 39 29.63 10.75 31.24
C THR A 39 29.82 9.90 29.99
N TYR A 40 29.64 8.58 30.08
CA TYR A 40 29.60 7.70 28.92
C TYR A 40 28.47 8.08 27.95
N ILE A 41 27.26 8.30 28.45
CA ILE A 41 26.10 8.69 27.65
C ILE A 41 26.33 10.04 26.95
N GLU A 42 26.86 11.01 27.69
CA GLU A 42 27.25 12.32 27.17
C GLU A 42 28.31 12.19 26.05
N SER A 43 29.26 11.26 26.16
CA SER A 43 30.30 11.05 25.15
C SER A 43 29.78 10.49 23.81
N LEU A 44 28.60 9.86 23.82
CA LEU A 44 27.97 9.29 22.63
C LEU A 44 26.99 10.27 21.96
N THR A 45 26.64 11.36 22.63
CA THR A 45 25.64 12.34 22.17
C THR A 45 26.27 13.74 22.12
N PRO A 46 27.02 14.08 21.06
CA PRO A 46 27.80 15.30 20.99
C PRO A 46 26.97 16.56 20.69
N ASP A 47 27.56 17.74 20.96
CA ASP A 47 26.97 19.06 20.67
C ASP A 47 26.78 19.34 19.17
N LEU A 48 27.63 18.77 18.31
CA LEU A 48 27.55 18.96 16.87
C LEU A 48 26.31 18.27 16.29
N THR A 49 25.57 18.97 15.42
CA THR A 49 24.37 18.45 14.75
C THR A 49 24.67 17.14 14.03
N LEU A 50 23.72 16.21 14.06
CA LEU A 50 23.84 14.90 13.42
C LEU A 50 23.97 15.01 11.89
N TRP A 51 24.40 13.93 11.25
CA TRP A 51 24.56 13.81 9.79
C TRP A 51 23.46 12.92 9.18
N PRO A 52 22.95 13.23 7.98
CA PRO A 52 21.96 12.38 7.31
C PRO A 52 22.55 11.03 6.92
N GLU A 53 21.87 9.93 7.23
CA GLU A 53 22.32 8.56 6.90
C GLU A 53 21.89 8.10 5.48
N TYR A 54 21.25 8.98 4.71
CA TYR A 54 20.77 8.71 3.35
C TYR A 54 21.86 8.98 2.32
N GLY A 55 21.87 8.22 1.22
CA GLY A 55 22.76 8.52 0.10
C GLY A 55 24.25 8.33 0.38
N GLN A 56 24.65 7.40 1.25
CA GLN A 56 26.06 7.21 1.63
C GLN A 56 26.83 6.37 0.58
N ASN A 57 28.16 6.54 0.52
CA ASN A 57 28.99 5.96 -0.52
C ASN A 57 30.34 5.45 0.00
N CYS A 58 30.72 4.24 -0.42
CA CYS A 58 32.02 3.66 -0.12
C CYS A 58 32.99 3.85 -1.30
N PRO A 59 33.97 4.78 -1.24
CA PRO A 59 34.89 5.04 -2.35
C PRO A 59 35.75 3.82 -2.74
N ALA A 60 35.91 2.83 -1.86
CA ALA A 60 36.65 1.61 -2.14
C ALA A 60 35.90 0.63 -3.08
N CYS A 61 34.58 0.74 -3.20
CA CYS A 61 33.79 -0.20 -3.99
C CYS A 61 32.53 0.33 -4.69
N VAL A 62 32.22 1.61 -4.54
CA VAL A 62 31.09 2.24 -5.25
C VAL A 62 31.20 1.99 -6.76
N ASN A 63 30.07 1.66 -7.39
CA ASN A 63 29.94 1.23 -8.79
C ASN A 63 30.63 -0.10 -9.15
N ARG A 64 31.20 -0.82 -8.17
CA ARG A 64 31.80 -2.15 -8.37
C ARG A 64 31.13 -3.23 -7.53
N LEU A 65 30.89 -2.95 -6.25
CA LEU A 65 30.21 -3.86 -5.33
C LEU A 65 28.99 -3.22 -4.66
N SER A 66 29.00 -1.90 -4.47
CA SER A 66 27.87 -1.16 -3.90
C SER A 66 27.32 -0.16 -4.91
N SER A 67 26.03 0.16 -4.79
CA SER A 67 25.40 1.19 -5.59
C SER A 67 25.81 2.58 -5.10
N MET A 68 25.80 3.57 -6.00
CA MET A 68 26.01 4.96 -5.62
C MET A 68 24.76 5.48 -4.90
N GLY A 69 24.95 6.12 -3.74
CA GLY A 69 23.85 6.67 -2.93
C GLY A 69 23.05 5.62 -2.16
N GLU A 70 23.60 4.45 -1.88
CA GLU A 70 22.91 3.42 -1.14
C GLU A 70 22.65 3.85 0.32
N THR A 71 21.43 3.63 0.82
CA THR A 71 21.08 3.89 2.23
C THR A 71 21.33 2.63 3.05
N GLY A 72 21.94 2.77 4.24
CA GLY A 72 22.30 1.61 5.08
C GLY A 72 23.58 0.87 4.65
N LEU A 73 24.48 1.54 3.92
CA LEU A 73 25.70 0.96 3.35
C LEU A 73 26.73 0.45 4.40
N TYR A 74 26.68 0.99 5.62
CA TYR A 74 27.67 0.75 6.65
C TYR A 74 27.09 -0.02 7.85
N ASP A 75 27.82 -1.06 8.26
CA ASP A 75 27.65 -1.70 9.56
C ASP A 75 28.35 -0.88 10.66
N TRP A 76 27.75 -0.86 11.85
CA TRP A 76 28.23 -0.15 13.03
C TRP A 76 27.80 -0.89 14.29
N SER A 77 28.65 -0.88 15.32
CA SER A 77 28.36 -1.54 16.60
C SER A 77 28.91 -0.72 17.77
N ILE A 78 28.16 -0.70 18.88
CA ILE A 78 28.59 -0.03 20.12
C ILE A 78 29.88 -0.61 20.71
N GLN A 79 30.25 -1.85 20.36
CA GLN A 79 31.51 -2.47 20.78
C GLN A 79 32.72 -1.84 20.06
N ASN A 80 32.52 -1.23 18.88
CA ASN A 80 33.55 -0.50 18.14
C ASN A 80 32.97 0.84 17.67
N PRO A 81 32.67 1.77 18.60
CA PRO A 81 31.75 2.87 18.33
C PRO A 81 32.35 3.94 17.41
N ASP A 82 33.68 3.94 17.23
CA ASP A 82 34.42 4.88 16.36
C ASP A 82 34.70 4.34 14.96
N ARG A 83 33.98 3.28 14.54
CA ARG A 83 34.27 2.57 13.30
C ARG A 83 33.02 2.19 12.53
N LEU A 84 33.07 2.40 11.22
CA LEU A 84 32.11 1.90 10.25
C LEU A 84 32.77 0.84 9.37
N THR A 85 32.02 -0.18 8.98
CA THR A 85 32.48 -1.21 8.06
C THR A 85 31.55 -1.28 6.86
N CYS A 86 32.09 -1.14 5.64
CA CYS A 86 31.29 -1.29 4.43
C CYS A 86 30.70 -2.71 4.33
N ASN A 87 29.39 -2.81 4.11
CA ASN A 87 28.70 -4.11 4.02
C ASN A 87 29.23 -5.01 2.91
N TYR A 88 29.82 -4.43 1.85
CA TYR A 88 30.28 -5.15 0.67
C TYR A 88 31.78 -5.47 0.70
N CYS A 89 32.64 -4.45 0.63
CA CYS A 89 34.08 -4.64 0.54
C CYS A 89 34.79 -4.81 1.89
N LYS A 90 34.06 -4.61 3.01
CA LYS A 90 34.58 -4.68 4.37
C LYS A 90 35.66 -3.64 4.70
N THR A 91 35.87 -2.64 3.85
CA THR A 91 36.71 -1.49 4.17
C THR A 91 36.16 -0.78 5.42
N GLU A 92 37.05 -0.51 6.37
CA GLU A 92 36.76 0.18 7.61
C GLU A 92 37.00 1.69 7.44
N TYR A 93 36.14 2.50 8.05
CA TYR A 93 36.22 3.96 8.10
C TYR A 93 36.15 4.45 9.56
N PRO A 94 36.87 5.51 9.96
CA PRO A 94 37.75 6.36 9.14
C PRO A 94 38.94 5.61 8.53
N ASN A 95 39.37 6.03 7.33
CA ASN A 95 40.41 5.33 6.56
C ASN A 95 41.45 6.33 6.03
N SER A 96 42.74 6.04 6.20
CA SER A 96 43.82 6.95 5.76
C SER A 96 43.89 7.13 4.23
N ASP A 97 43.45 6.14 3.47
CA ASP A 97 43.43 6.20 2.00
C ASP A 97 42.25 7.04 1.50
N TYR A 98 41.26 7.27 2.35
CA TYR A 98 40.05 8.04 2.07
C TYR A 98 39.80 9.08 3.17
N PRO A 99 40.67 10.10 3.33
CA PRO A 99 40.50 11.09 4.37
C PRO A 99 39.32 12.03 4.07
N GLU A 100 38.61 12.47 5.11
CA GLU A 100 37.65 13.58 5.01
C GLU A 100 38.43 14.88 4.88
N THR A 101 38.35 15.50 3.70
CA THR A 101 39.11 16.73 3.37
C THR A 101 38.22 17.89 2.97
N GLY A 102 36.91 17.66 2.82
CA GLY A 102 35.91 18.69 2.60
C GLY A 102 35.32 19.17 3.92
N SER A 103 34.86 20.42 3.96
CA SER A 103 34.12 20.94 5.11
C SER A 103 33.10 22.00 4.70
N MET A 104 32.06 22.15 5.52
CA MET A 104 31.09 23.25 5.44
C MET A 104 30.81 23.80 6.83
N THR A 105 30.57 25.10 6.94
CA THR A 105 30.45 25.79 8.23
C THR A 105 29.14 26.57 8.32
N ALA A 106 28.32 26.21 9.30
CA ALA A 106 27.20 26.98 9.82
C ALA A 106 27.78 28.07 10.73
N SER A 107 28.05 29.25 10.17
CA SER A 107 28.78 30.31 10.87
C SER A 107 27.92 31.04 11.90
N ARG A 108 26.61 31.17 11.67
CA ARG A 108 25.68 31.78 12.63
C ARG A 108 25.56 30.91 13.88
N MET A 109 25.60 29.59 13.69
CA MET A 109 25.43 28.61 14.77
C MET A 109 26.75 27.97 15.25
N GLY A 110 27.89 28.38 14.68
CA GLY A 110 29.22 27.99 15.13
C GLY A 110 29.57 26.51 14.95
N GLN A 111 29.05 25.86 13.91
CA GLN A 111 29.25 24.42 13.66
C GLN A 111 29.95 24.17 12.33
N THR A 112 30.91 23.25 12.31
CA THR A 112 31.62 22.83 11.09
C THR A 112 31.46 21.33 10.91
N PHE A 113 31.10 20.92 9.70
CA PHE A 113 30.90 19.53 9.30
C PHE A 113 31.96 19.13 8.29
N GLU A 114 32.61 17.99 8.51
CA GLU A 114 33.62 17.44 7.62
C GLU A 114 33.05 16.29 6.79
N PHE A 115 33.54 16.13 5.56
CA PHE A 115 33.09 15.09 4.65
C PHE A 115 34.17 14.69 3.65
N PHE A 116 33.98 13.53 3.03
CA PHE A 116 34.84 13.02 1.99
C PHE A 116 34.60 13.75 0.65
N LEU A 117 35.68 14.20 0.04
CA LEU A 117 35.72 14.62 -1.36
C LEU A 117 36.26 13.48 -2.21
N THR A 118 35.70 13.27 -3.40
CA THR A 118 36.28 12.33 -4.37
C THR A 118 37.63 12.82 -4.90
N ASP A 119 38.41 11.93 -5.50
CA ASP A 119 39.65 12.34 -6.21
C ASP A 119 39.36 13.36 -7.31
N ALA A 120 38.23 13.22 -8.00
CA ALA A 120 37.80 14.15 -9.04
C ALA A 120 37.46 15.53 -8.48
N GLU A 121 36.79 15.62 -7.33
CA GLU A 121 36.54 16.89 -6.65
C GLU A 121 37.84 17.52 -6.14
N ARG A 122 38.74 16.74 -5.54
CA ARG A 122 40.05 17.24 -5.10
C ARG A 122 40.90 17.77 -6.25
N ALA A 123 40.80 17.16 -7.43
CA ALA A 123 41.47 17.62 -8.64
C ALA A 123 40.85 18.90 -9.23
N ASN A 124 39.60 19.22 -8.88
CA ASN A 124 38.85 20.37 -9.38
C ASN A 124 38.29 21.23 -8.22
N PRO A 125 39.13 21.79 -7.35
CA PRO A 125 38.68 22.42 -6.09
C PRO A 125 37.87 23.72 -6.28
N ASN A 126 37.85 24.28 -7.49
CA ASN A 126 37.05 25.46 -7.82
C ASN A 126 35.68 25.11 -8.41
N ASP A 127 35.42 23.84 -8.75
CA ASP A 127 34.13 23.38 -9.25
C ASP A 127 33.30 22.80 -8.10
N THR A 128 32.35 23.59 -7.62
CA THR A 128 31.44 23.22 -6.54
C THR A 128 30.03 22.92 -7.05
N SER A 129 29.86 22.70 -8.36
CA SER A 129 28.56 22.35 -8.98
C SER A 129 28.03 20.98 -8.54
N GLY A 130 28.90 20.13 -7.98
CA GLY A 130 28.58 18.74 -7.63
C GLY A 130 28.68 17.75 -8.79
N VAL A 131 29.12 18.17 -9.99
CA VAL A 131 29.28 17.28 -11.15
C VAL A 131 30.26 16.12 -10.91
N HIS A 132 31.23 16.32 -10.02
CA HIS A 132 32.25 15.35 -9.65
C HIS A 132 31.94 14.57 -8.37
N ALA A 133 30.86 14.94 -7.66
CA ALA A 133 30.46 14.29 -6.42
C ALA A 133 29.77 12.95 -6.68
N PHE A 134 29.62 12.17 -5.62
CA PHE A 134 28.68 11.04 -5.64
C PHE A 134 27.25 11.54 -5.75
N LYS A 135 26.34 10.63 -6.12
CA LYS A 135 24.93 10.93 -6.31
C LYS A 135 24.05 9.98 -5.51
N TRP A 136 22.93 10.52 -5.04
CA TRP A 136 21.81 9.73 -4.54
C TRP A 136 20.57 10.23 -5.26
N THR A 137 19.78 9.31 -5.81
CA THR A 137 18.76 9.62 -6.82
C THR A 137 19.38 10.45 -7.97
N SER A 138 18.97 11.70 -8.13
CA SER A 138 19.52 12.65 -9.11
C SER A 138 20.45 13.70 -8.49
N TRP A 139 20.59 13.70 -7.17
CA TRP A 139 21.23 14.76 -6.39
C TRP A 139 22.70 14.47 -6.10
N PRO A 140 23.61 15.45 -6.23
CA PRO A 140 24.95 15.28 -5.70
C PRO A 140 24.91 15.25 -4.17
N VAL A 141 25.71 14.38 -3.56
CA VAL A 141 25.77 14.16 -2.11
C VAL A 141 27.20 13.86 -1.67
N HIS A 142 27.53 14.21 -0.41
CA HIS A 142 28.78 13.82 0.22
C HIS A 142 28.56 12.76 1.29
N THR A 143 29.60 11.97 1.55
CA THR A 143 29.64 11.00 2.66
C THR A 143 30.52 11.57 3.77
N SER A 144 30.00 11.54 5.00
CA SER A 144 30.74 11.88 6.21
C SER A 144 30.73 10.67 7.14
N TRP A 145 31.82 9.94 7.24
CA TRP A 145 31.98 8.86 8.23
C TRP A 145 32.03 9.42 9.65
N SER A 146 32.69 10.55 9.89
CA SER A 146 32.67 11.19 11.22
C SER A 146 31.24 11.62 11.60
N GLY A 147 30.50 12.14 10.62
CA GLY A 147 29.06 12.45 10.71
C GLY A 147 28.20 11.23 10.99
N VAL A 148 28.32 10.18 10.17
CA VAL A 148 27.53 8.95 10.31
C VAL A 148 27.85 8.25 11.63
N ILE A 149 29.12 8.17 12.04
CA ILE A 149 29.50 7.62 13.36
C ILE A 149 28.81 8.41 14.49
N ARG A 150 28.84 9.75 14.42
CA ARG A 150 28.15 10.61 15.38
C ARG A 150 26.65 10.30 15.42
N THR A 151 25.98 10.19 14.28
CA THR A 151 24.55 9.84 14.21
C THR A 151 24.29 8.45 14.79
N LYS A 152 25.10 7.44 14.44
CA LYS A 152 24.96 6.06 14.96
C LYS A 152 25.09 5.99 16.47
N LYS A 153 26.06 6.71 17.06
CA LYS A 153 26.24 6.78 18.52
C LYS A 153 25.04 7.42 19.21
N ALA A 154 24.60 8.58 18.74
CA ALA A 154 23.47 9.30 19.31
C ALA A 154 22.18 8.48 19.20
N ARG A 155 21.94 7.88 18.02
CA ARG A 155 20.80 6.99 17.75
C ARG A 155 20.83 5.75 18.63
N TRP A 156 21.96 5.07 18.78
CA TRP A 156 22.07 3.90 19.65
C TRP A 156 21.74 4.23 21.11
N CYS A 157 22.24 5.36 21.64
CA CYS A 157 21.89 5.84 22.98
C CYS A 157 20.38 6.10 23.09
N TYR A 158 19.83 6.79 22.10
CA TYR A 158 18.42 7.14 22.04
C TYR A 158 17.53 5.89 22.00
N GLU A 159 17.88 4.88 21.21
CA GLU A 159 17.15 3.60 21.09
C GLU A 159 17.12 2.77 22.39
N GLN A 160 17.91 3.12 23.41
CA GLN A 160 17.80 2.50 24.73
C GLN A 160 16.66 3.07 25.57
N LEU A 161 16.13 4.23 25.19
CA LEU A 161 15.20 5.01 26.00
C LEU A 161 13.90 4.27 26.29
N SER A 162 13.17 3.83 25.25
CA SER A 162 11.88 3.16 25.42
C SER A 162 11.99 1.83 26.18
N PRO A 163 12.97 0.94 25.88
CA PRO A 163 13.18 -0.27 26.68
C PRO A 163 13.53 0.01 28.15
N LEU A 164 14.37 1.00 28.45
CA LEU A 164 14.71 1.36 29.83
C LEU A 164 13.49 1.89 30.60
N ALA A 165 12.72 2.79 30.00
CA ALA A 165 11.52 3.35 30.61
C ALA A 165 10.46 2.26 30.86
N SER A 166 10.27 1.36 29.88
CA SER A 166 9.36 0.22 29.99
C SER A 166 9.80 -0.77 31.07
N LEU A 167 11.10 -1.07 31.16
CA LEU A 167 11.65 -1.92 32.21
C LEU A 167 11.39 -1.34 33.60
N TYR A 168 11.61 -0.04 33.79
CA TYR A 168 11.27 0.63 35.04
C TYR A 168 9.78 0.48 35.37
N ALA A 169 8.90 0.81 34.42
CA ALA A 169 7.45 0.74 34.64
C ALA A 169 6.95 -0.66 35.03
N LEU A 170 7.61 -1.73 34.57
CA LEU A 170 7.18 -3.11 34.80
C LEU A 170 7.92 -3.82 35.94
N THR A 171 9.09 -3.34 36.35
CA THR A 171 9.94 -4.02 37.34
C THR A 171 10.31 -3.17 38.56
N ASP A 172 10.00 -1.87 38.51
CA ASP A 172 10.40 -0.86 39.49
C ASP A 172 11.94 -0.77 39.70
N ASP A 173 12.74 -1.29 38.75
CA ASP A 173 14.21 -1.17 38.80
C ASP A 173 14.63 0.28 38.49
N VAL A 174 14.83 1.05 39.55
CA VAL A 174 15.21 2.47 39.52
C VAL A 174 16.46 2.73 38.67
N ARG A 175 17.37 1.76 38.51
CA ARG A 175 18.55 1.92 37.65
C ARG A 175 18.14 2.20 36.21
N CYS A 176 17.04 1.60 35.75
CA CYS A 176 16.52 1.82 34.40
C CYS A 176 16.02 3.26 34.23
N ALA A 177 15.24 3.77 35.19
CA ALA A 177 14.80 5.17 35.22
C ALA A 177 15.98 6.15 35.28
N GLU A 178 17.03 5.83 36.04
CA GLU A 178 18.24 6.65 36.10
C GLU A 178 18.91 6.78 34.73
N ARG A 179 19.16 5.65 34.02
CA ARG A 179 19.80 5.71 32.69
C ARG A 179 18.90 6.41 31.66
N ALA A 180 17.60 6.13 31.68
CA ALA A 180 16.64 6.82 30.81
C ALA A 180 16.63 8.33 31.04
N SER A 181 16.65 8.77 32.31
CA SER A 181 16.73 10.19 32.66
C SER A 181 18.03 10.86 32.20
N TRP A 182 19.15 10.13 32.23
CA TRP A 182 20.43 10.65 31.74
C TRP A 182 20.45 10.80 30.23
N ILE A 183 19.84 9.87 29.49
CA ILE A 183 19.68 9.97 28.03
C ILE A 183 18.82 11.20 27.69
N LEU A 184 17.64 11.32 28.30
CA LEU A 184 16.73 12.45 28.09
C LEU A 184 17.41 13.80 28.41
N ASP A 185 18.06 13.91 29.57
CA ASP A 185 18.75 15.13 30.00
C ASP A 185 19.94 15.48 29.08
N THR A 186 20.68 14.47 28.63
CA THR A 186 21.78 14.67 27.68
C THR A 186 21.23 15.21 26.37
N VAL A 187 20.24 14.55 25.77
CA VAL A 187 19.62 14.99 24.51
C VAL A 187 19.03 16.40 24.67
N ALA A 188 18.32 16.67 25.76
CA ALA A 188 17.75 18.00 26.03
C ALA A 188 18.80 19.10 26.14
N SER A 189 20.00 18.81 26.62
CA SER A 189 21.09 19.78 26.66
C SER A 189 21.72 20.09 25.29
N ARG A 190 21.58 19.19 24.32
CA ARG A 190 22.15 19.33 22.96
C ARG A 190 21.13 19.83 21.96
N TYR A 191 19.90 19.34 22.07
CA TYR A 191 18.82 19.55 21.11
C TYR A 191 18.69 21.03 20.72
N PRO A 192 18.61 22.03 21.64
CA PRO A 192 18.55 23.46 21.32
C PRO A 192 19.56 23.97 20.29
N ASN A 193 20.74 23.37 20.21
CA ASN A 193 21.81 23.76 19.28
C ASN A 193 21.88 22.90 18.01
N TRP A 194 21.14 21.80 17.92
CA TRP A 194 21.09 20.98 16.71
C TRP A 194 20.24 21.64 15.63
N LEU A 195 20.85 21.78 14.45
CA LEU A 195 20.28 22.44 13.28
C LEU A 195 19.30 21.54 12.54
N PHE A 196 18.31 22.15 11.90
CA PHE A 196 17.54 21.46 10.88
C PHE A 196 18.44 21.08 9.71
N HIS A 197 18.38 19.81 9.32
CA HIS A 197 19.15 19.27 8.20
C HIS A 197 18.33 18.26 7.40
N SER A 198 18.60 18.18 6.10
CA SER A 198 17.80 17.37 5.17
C SER A 198 18.57 16.19 4.60
N TYR A 199 17.85 15.29 3.91
CA TYR A 199 18.40 14.06 3.34
C TYR A 199 19.66 14.25 2.48
N ASP A 200 19.77 15.39 1.80
CA ASP A 200 20.80 15.63 0.80
C ASP A 200 22.05 16.34 1.36
N GLY A 201 22.13 16.50 2.68
CA GLY A 201 23.26 17.11 3.36
C GLY A 201 23.20 18.62 3.46
N THR A 202 22.05 19.25 3.20
CA THR A 202 21.85 20.68 3.46
C THR A 202 21.38 20.97 4.89
N TYR A 203 21.88 22.06 5.47
CA TYR A 203 21.55 22.50 6.84
C TYR A 203 21.03 23.94 6.84
N ALA A 204 20.14 24.26 7.78
CA ALA A 204 19.74 25.63 8.08
C ALA A 204 20.66 26.21 9.17
N ASP A 205 21.54 27.16 8.80
CA ASP A 205 22.42 27.90 9.71
C ASP A 205 21.65 29.01 10.43
N CYS A 206 20.69 28.63 11.27
CA CYS A 206 19.93 29.54 12.12
C CYS A 206 19.40 28.81 13.38
N PRO A 207 18.89 29.54 14.38
CA PRO A 207 18.18 28.94 15.49
C PRO A 207 17.04 28.04 14.98
N PRO A 208 16.86 26.82 15.54
CA PRO A 208 15.88 25.87 15.01
C PRO A 208 14.43 26.38 15.01
N GLU A 209 14.06 27.20 15.99
CA GLU A 209 12.77 27.89 16.04
C GLU A 209 12.53 28.85 14.85
N GLU A 210 13.58 29.48 14.32
CA GLU A 210 13.53 30.33 13.12
C GLU A 210 13.30 29.45 11.88
N ALA A 211 13.98 28.31 11.81
CA ALA A 211 13.81 27.34 10.73
C ALA A 211 12.41 26.73 10.71
N ALA A 212 11.91 26.25 11.85
CA ALA A 212 10.59 25.67 11.98
C ALA A 212 9.50 26.67 11.60
N ARG A 213 9.58 27.91 12.09
CA ARG A 213 8.63 28.98 11.76
C ARG A 213 8.63 29.30 10.27
N SER A 214 9.80 29.45 9.66
CA SER A 214 9.90 29.72 8.21
C SER A 214 9.29 28.57 7.39
N MET A 215 9.56 27.32 7.76
CA MET A 215 8.96 26.15 7.11
C MET A 215 7.44 26.06 7.29
N GLY A 216 6.91 26.53 8.42
CA GLY A 216 5.46 26.64 8.66
C GLY A 216 4.81 27.75 7.85
N GLU A 217 5.42 28.94 7.83
CA GLU A 217 4.92 30.10 7.06
C GLU A 217 4.99 29.88 5.54
N PHE A 218 6.00 29.15 5.06
CA PHE A 218 6.20 28.82 3.65
C PHE A 218 6.18 27.30 3.44
N PRO A 219 4.97 26.70 3.45
CA PRO A 219 4.79 25.26 3.49
C PRO A 219 5.28 24.62 2.20
N GLN A 220 6.43 23.94 2.30
CA GLN A 220 7.04 22.98 1.37
C GLN A 220 8.50 22.81 1.76
N ALA A 221 9.19 23.92 1.99
CA ALA A 221 10.63 23.96 2.17
C ALA A 221 11.13 25.19 2.96
N GLY A 222 10.23 26.07 3.42
CA GLY A 222 10.59 27.33 4.05
C GLY A 222 11.11 28.37 3.06
N ARG A 223 11.30 29.61 3.55
CA ARG A 223 11.91 30.69 2.81
C ARG A 223 12.99 31.36 3.65
N PHE A 224 14.24 31.22 3.20
CA PHE A 224 15.42 31.64 3.94
C PHE A 224 16.24 32.65 3.13
N THR A 225 17.09 33.44 3.80
CA THR A 225 18.09 34.20 3.03
C THR A 225 19.05 33.23 2.34
N PRO A 226 19.62 33.58 1.17
CA PRO A 226 20.52 32.70 0.42
C PRO A 226 21.64 32.08 1.26
N GLU A 227 22.17 32.82 2.23
CA GLU A 227 23.29 32.41 3.09
C GLU A 227 22.88 31.51 4.26
N THR A 228 21.58 31.43 4.57
CA THR A 228 21.09 30.65 5.72
C THR A 228 21.07 29.15 5.41
N ILE A 229 20.83 28.75 4.16
CA ILE A 229 20.90 27.34 3.78
C ILE A 229 22.32 27.03 3.33
N ILE A 230 23.04 26.26 4.15
CA ILE A 230 24.40 25.85 3.84
C ILE A 230 24.40 24.51 3.10
N SER A 231 25.26 24.44 2.10
CA SER A 231 25.44 23.30 1.20
C SER A 231 26.91 23.28 0.78
N ALA A 232 27.46 22.08 0.59
CA ALA A 232 28.77 21.92 -0.03
C ALA A 232 28.77 22.19 -1.55
N PHE A 233 27.57 22.32 -2.15
CA PHE A 233 27.36 22.58 -3.57
C PHE A 233 26.82 23.98 -3.81
N GLU A 234 27.47 24.75 -4.67
CA GLU A 234 27.11 26.13 -5.00
C GLU A 234 25.72 26.21 -5.66
N GLY A 235 24.94 27.23 -5.28
CA GLY A 235 23.63 27.50 -5.86
C GLY A 235 22.53 26.49 -5.48
N ARG A 236 22.84 25.48 -4.68
CA ARG A 236 21.87 24.45 -4.30
C ARG A 236 20.74 25.04 -3.46
N HIS A 237 19.51 24.65 -3.81
CA HIS A 237 18.25 25.12 -3.21
C HIS A 237 18.05 26.63 -3.22
N GLN A 238 18.78 27.34 -4.09
CA GLN A 238 18.58 28.77 -4.30
C GLN A 238 17.41 28.99 -5.28
N LYS A 239 16.50 29.89 -4.93
CA LYS A 239 15.27 30.23 -5.66
C LYS A 239 15.22 31.73 -5.93
N GLY A 240 16.21 32.22 -6.69
CA GLY A 240 16.32 33.63 -7.03
C GLY A 240 16.74 34.48 -5.84
N ASP A 241 15.77 35.03 -5.10
CA ASP A 241 16.00 35.96 -3.98
C ASP A 241 16.02 35.31 -2.59
N HIS A 242 15.80 34.00 -2.51
CA HIS A 242 15.78 33.22 -1.27
C HIS A 242 16.36 31.83 -1.48
N ALA A 243 16.62 31.13 -0.37
CA ALA A 243 16.92 29.71 -0.34
C ALA A 243 15.79 28.92 0.34
N VAL A 244 15.78 27.61 0.12
CA VAL A 244 14.82 26.68 0.73
C VAL A 244 15.56 25.49 1.35
N LEU A 245 15.02 24.89 2.40
CA LEU A 245 15.55 23.65 2.97
C LEU A 245 14.89 22.45 2.28
N ASN A 246 15.69 21.54 1.71
CA ASN A 246 15.20 20.45 0.87
C ASN A 246 14.01 19.70 1.51
N ASN A 247 12.86 19.68 0.81
CA ASN A 247 11.61 19.04 1.23
C ASN A 247 11.03 19.46 2.60
N GLY A 248 11.56 20.52 3.24
CA GLY A 248 11.05 21.04 4.52
C GLY A 248 10.86 19.95 5.57
N PHE A 249 9.81 20.04 6.39
CA PHE A 249 9.50 19.03 7.41
C PHE A 249 9.31 17.61 6.86
N TRP A 250 8.92 17.44 5.59
CA TRP A 250 8.81 16.10 4.99
C TRP A 250 10.18 15.40 4.93
N GLY A 251 11.25 16.18 4.71
CA GLY A 251 12.60 15.67 4.52
C GLY A 251 13.70 16.26 5.40
N ALA A 252 13.34 16.96 6.46
CA ALA A 252 14.28 17.60 7.38
C ALA A 252 13.80 17.55 8.83
N GLY A 253 14.76 17.50 9.74
CA GLY A 253 14.62 17.54 11.20
C GLY A 253 15.98 17.81 11.85
N ARG A 254 16.05 17.81 13.17
CA ARG A 254 17.27 18.11 13.95
C ARG A 254 17.96 16.83 14.39
N PHE A 255 17.19 15.80 14.73
CA PHE A 255 17.69 14.46 15.04
C PHE A 255 17.66 13.54 13.81
N GLY A 256 16.56 13.53 13.05
CA GLY A 256 16.41 12.74 11.82
C GLY A 256 15.92 13.58 10.65
N CYS A 257 15.93 12.99 9.44
CA CYS A 257 15.56 13.70 8.21
C CYS A 257 14.22 13.25 7.60
N SER A 258 13.37 12.46 8.28
CA SER A 258 12.14 11.93 7.67
C SER A 258 10.91 12.18 8.54
N GLY A 259 10.09 13.17 8.14
CA GLY A 259 8.86 13.55 8.86
C GLY A 259 9.11 14.32 10.15
N SER A 260 9.90 15.40 10.07
CA SER A 260 10.40 16.16 11.22
C SER A 260 11.10 15.27 12.25
N ASP A 261 11.16 15.72 13.51
CA ASP A 261 11.54 14.90 14.66
C ASP A 261 10.33 14.34 15.42
N GLY A 262 9.11 14.44 14.88
CA GLY A 262 7.86 14.13 15.59
C GLY A 262 7.86 12.75 16.26
N ARG A 263 8.39 11.72 15.58
CA ARG A 263 8.52 10.38 16.14
C ARG A 263 9.53 10.31 17.29
N PHE A 264 10.69 10.93 17.14
CA PHE A 264 11.70 10.94 18.20
C PHE A 264 11.13 11.66 19.43
N ILE A 265 10.58 12.86 19.26
CA ILE A 265 10.05 13.59 20.42
C ILE A 265 8.86 12.86 21.08
N LEU A 266 8.05 12.11 20.31
CA LEU A 266 7.01 11.25 20.87
C LEU A 266 7.60 10.14 21.75
N GLU A 267 8.62 9.42 21.27
CA GLU A 267 9.31 8.37 22.03
C GLU A 267 9.91 8.93 23.34
N ALA A 268 10.51 10.13 23.30
CA ALA A 268 10.98 10.83 24.49
C ALA A 268 9.86 11.19 25.47
N THR A 269 8.71 11.64 24.95
CA THR A 269 7.56 12.05 25.76
C THR A 269 6.95 10.87 26.50
N VAL A 270 6.76 9.74 25.80
CA VAL A 270 6.24 8.50 26.40
C VAL A 270 7.21 7.96 27.46
N ALA A 271 8.51 7.94 27.16
CA ALA A 271 9.52 7.49 28.11
C ALA A 271 9.58 8.39 29.35
N TYR A 272 9.48 9.71 29.19
CA TYR A 272 9.40 10.66 30.30
C TYR A 272 8.17 10.39 31.18
N ASP A 273 6.97 10.20 30.60
CA ASP A 273 5.77 9.89 31.39
C ASP A 273 5.93 8.64 32.25
N LEU A 274 6.56 7.59 31.71
CA LEU A 274 6.79 6.34 32.45
C LEU A 274 7.76 6.51 33.65
N ILE A 275 8.70 7.46 33.61
CA ILE A 275 9.77 7.58 34.62
C ILE A 275 9.70 8.85 35.48
N ARG A 276 8.87 9.83 35.15
CA ARG A 276 8.89 11.18 35.78
C ARG A 276 8.62 11.17 37.28
N GLU A 277 7.92 10.15 37.79
CA GLU A 277 7.63 9.98 39.21
C GLU A 277 8.63 9.04 39.92
N ALA A 278 9.69 8.60 39.24
CA ALA A 278 10.64 7.66 39.81
C ALA A 278 11.44 8.24 40.99
N THR A 279 11.53 7.47 42.07
CA THR A 279 12.27 7.83 43.28
C THR A 279 13.32 6.79 43.63
N ARG A 280 14.47 7.23 44.12
CA ARG A 280 15.49 6.38 44.73
C ARG A 280 15.00 5.82 46.07
N ALA A 281 15.74 4.85 46.60
CA ALA A 281 15.41 4.20 47.88
C ALA A 281 15.35 5.18 49.08
N ASP A 282 16.02 6.33 49.00
CA ASP A 282 15.97 7.39 50.00
C ASP A 282 14.81 8.39 49.81
N GLY A 283 13.94 8.15 48.83
CA GLY A 283 12.81 9.00 48.47
C GLY A 283 13.19 10.20 47.60
N THR A 284 14.45 10.36 47.19
CA THR A 284 14.84 11.45 46.30
C THR A 284 14.38 11.18 44.87
N PRO A 285 13.87 12.19 44.13
CA PRO A 285 13.51 12.04 42.73
C PRO A 285 14.71 11.64 41.87
N VAL A 286 14.50 10.71 40.94
CA VAL A 286 15.50 10.33 39.93
C VAL A 286 15.80 11.52 39.01
N ILE A 287 14.74 12.14 38.49
CA ILE A 287 14.80 13.38 37.72
C ILE A 287 14.84 14.56 38.69
N THR A 288 15.94 15.31 38.68
CA THR A 288 16.04 16.55 39.48
C THR A 288 15.22 17.67 38.85
N GLN A 289 14.89 18.70 39.62
CA GLN A 289 14.12 19.86 39.09
C GLN A 289 14.78 20.50 37.86
N ASP A 290 16.11 20.61 37.84
CA ASP A 290 16.83 21.17 36.68
C ASP A 290 16.82 20.24 35.46
N MET A 291 16.86 18.92 35.69
CA MET A 291 16.72 17.93 34.61
C MET A 291 15.30 17.96 34.05
N ASP A 292 14.30 18.00 34.93
CA ASP A 292 12.89 18.06 34.55
C ASP A 292 12.61 19.28 33.66
N ARG A 293 13.05 20.46 34.10
CA ARG A 293 12.95 21.69 33.31
C ARG A 293 13.59 21.54 31.93
N ARG A 294 14.83 21.02 31.84
CA ARG A 294 15.50 20.82 30.55
C ARG A 294 14.76 19.83 29.65
N ILE A 295 14.38 18.68 30.19
CA ILE A 295 13.69 17.63 29.43
C ILE A 295 12.35 18.14 28.90
N VAL A 296 11.58 18.84 29.73
CA VAL A 296 10.27 19.37 29.34
C VAL A 296 10.41 20.56 28.40
N GLU A 297 11.14 21.60 28.78
CA GLU A 297 11.18 22.86 28.02
C GLU A 297 12.10 22.76 26.79
N ASP A 298 13.32 22.25 26.97
CA ASP A 298 14.39 22.33 25.96
C ASP A 298 14.37 21.16 24.96
N LEU A 299 13.57 20.10 25.23
CA LEU A 299 13.39 18.95 24.34
C LEU A 299 11.93 18.70 23.95
N ILE A 300 11.07 18.34 24.91
CA ILE A 300 9.70 17.87 24.60
C ILE A 300 8.85 19.01 24.01
N LEU A 301 8.74 20.13 24.72
CA LEU A 301 7.94 21.27 24.28
C LEU A 301 8.58 21.97 23.08
N ALA A 302 9.91 22.18 23.09
CA ALA A 302 10.61 22.76 21.93
C ALA A 302 10.42 21.94 20.65
N GLY A 303 10.60 20.61 20.71
CA GLY A 303 10.42 19.73 19.55
C GLY A 303 8.95 19.59 19.11
N THR A 304 8.02 19.72 20.05
CA THR A 304 6.59 19.79 19.75
C THR A 304 6.24 21.09 19.04
N ASP A 305 6.69 22.22 19.56
CA ASP A 305 6.46 23.54 18.97
C ASP A 305 7.06 23.61 17.55
N ASP A 306 8.26 23.06 17.35
CA ASP A 306 8.85 22.90 16.01
C ASP A 306 7.90 22.13 15.07
N THR A 307 7.42 20.96 15.51
CA THR A 307 6.57 20.07 14.70
C THR A 307 5.15 20.60 14.50
N GLU A 308 4.65 21.42 15.42
CA GLU A 308 3.33 22.05 15.33
C GLU A 308 3.27 23.17 14.30
N ASN A 309 4.41 23.67 13.81
CA ASN A 309 4.47 24.52 12.62
C ASN A 309 4.12 23.77 11.31
N TRP A 310 4.07 22.43 11.32
CA TRP A 310 3.84 21.65 10.11
C TRP A 310 2.37 21.27 9.90
N ASP A 311 1.65 22.09 9.13
CA ASP A 311 0.21 21.90 8.88
C ASP A 311 -0.10 20.88 7.77
N ALA A 312 0.86 20.57 6.90
CA ALA A 312 0.60 19.70 5.76
C ALA A 312 0.18 18.28 6.19
N ILE A 313 -0.84 17.75 5.50
CA ILE A 313 -1.32 16.39 5.62
C ILE A 313 -0.66 15.56 4.52
N ASN A 314 0.06 14.51 4.92
CA ASN A 314 0.74 13.59 4.03
C ASN A 314 1.20 12.36 4.81
N ASN A 315 1.77 11.42 4.07
CA ASN A 315 2.27 10.14 4.54
C ASN A 315 3.45 10.18 5.55
N LYS A 316 3.92 11.35 6.01
CA LYS A 316 4.98 11.49 7.03
C LYS A 316 4.56 12.29 8.27
N CYS A 317 3.40 12.94 8.28
CA CYS A 317 3.04 13.85 9.38
C CYS A 317 2.37 13.17 10.59
N GLY A 318 1.94 11.91 10.45
CA GLY A 318 1.27 11.11 11.49
C GLY A 318 1.97 11.12 12.85
N PRO A 319 3.28 10.80 12.96
CA PRO A 319 3.98 10.82 14.23
C PRO A 319 3.98 12.19 14.91
N GLY A 320 4.01 13.28 14.14
CA GLY A 320 3.90 14.64 14.66
C GLY A 320 2.51 14.99 15.18
N ARG A 321 1.44 14.34 14.69
CA ARG A 321 0.09 14.45 15.26
C ARG A 321 -0.04 13.62 16.54
N ALA A 322 0.58 12.43 16.59
CA ALA A 322 0.64 11.61 17.80
C ALA A 322 1.41 12.34 18.92
N LEU A 323 2.51 13.03 18.59
CA LEU A 323 3.21 13.90 19.52
C LEU A 323 2.29 14.99 20.11
N SER A 324 1.51 15.68 19.26
CA SER A 324 0.54 16.67 19.73
C SER A 324 -0.51 16.07 20.69
N ALA A 325 -0.95 14.81 20.47
CA ALA A 325 -1.82 14.12 21.41
C ALA A 325 -1.14 13.87 22.76
N ALA A 326 0.06 13.27 22.74
CA ALA A 326 0.82 12.95 23.94
C ALA A 326 1.11 14.20 24.79
N VAL A 327 1.64 15.25 24.17
CA VAL A 327 1.96 16.52 24.86
C VAL A 327 0.69 17.27 25.27
N GLY A 328 -0.35 17.22 24.44
CA GLY A 328 -1.68 17.75 24.75
C GLY A 328 -2.24 17.21 26.07
N ILE A 329 -2.16 15.89 26.24
CA ILE A 329 -2.67 15.18 27.43
C ILE A 329 -1.74 15.37 28.63
N LEU A 330 -0.43 15.24 28.44
CA LEU A 330 0.53 15.24 29.54
C LEU A 330 0.74 16.63 30.16
N PHE A 331 0.67 17.69 29.34
CA PHE A 331 0.96 19.07 29.74
C PHE A 331 -0.24 20.02 29.65
N ASP A 332 -1.47 19.49 29.54
CA ASP A 332 -2.71 20.27 29.48
C ASP A 332 -2.72 21.34 28.36
N ARG A 333 -2.36 20.91 27.13
CA ARG A 333 -2.35 21.73 25.91
C ARG A 333 -3.54 21.34 25.02
N PRO A 334 -4.75 21.88 25.26
CA PRO A 334 -5.95 21.49 24.50
C PRO A 334 -5.85 21.80 23.00
N GLY A 335 -5.09 22.83 22.60
CA GLY A 335 -4.81 23.13 21.20
C GLY A 335 -4.03 22.00 20.49
N SER A 336 -3.11 21.35 21.19
CA SER A 336 -2.36 20.20 20.68
C SER A 336 -3.25 18.96 20.55
N VAL A 337 -4.13 18.70 21.53
CA VAL A 337 -5.14 17.62 21.42
C VAL A 337 -6.05 17.84 20.21
N LYS A 338 -6.54 19.09 20.04
CA LYS A 338 -7.36 19.47 18.89
C LYS A 338 -6.63 19.21 17.57
N ARG A 339 -5.37 19.65 17.45
CA ARG A 339 -4.54 19.41 16.26
C ARG A 339 -4.34 17.92 15.96
N ALA A 340 -4.22 17.09 16.99
CA ALA A 340 -4.09 15.64 16.81
C ALA A 340 -5.39 15.03 16.26
N VAL A 341 -6.55 15.42 16.80
CA VAL A 341 -7.87 14.97 16.33
C VAL A 341 -8.13 15.40 14.88
N GLU A 342 -7.99 16.69 14.58
CA GLU A 342 -8.19 17.22 13.23
C GLU A 342 -7.18 16.63 12.23
N GLY A 343 -5.94 16.42 12.67
CA GLY A 343 -4.90 15.77 11.85
C GLY A 343 -5.19 14.29 11.58
N PHE A 344 -5.77 13.58 12.54
CA PHE A 344 -6.17 12.18 12.35
C PHE A 344 -7.31 12.06 11.35
N GLU A 345 -8.35 12.89 11.49
CA GLU A 345 -9.47 12.96 10.55
C GLU A 345 -8.99 13.27 9.13
N ALA A 346 -8.15 14.30 8.97
CA ALA A 346 -7.62 14.69 7.67
C ALA A 346 -6.70 13.62 7.05
N LEU A 347 -5.90 12.92 7.85
CA LEU A 347 -5.10 11.78 7.37
C LEU A 347 -5.98 10.63 6.90
N MET A 348 -7.08 10.34 7.61
CA MET A 348 -8.04 9.33 7.19
C MET A 348 -8.78 9.73 5.90
N ASP A 349 -9.02 11.03 5.68
CA ASP A 349 -9.64 11.57 4.47
C ASP A 349 -8.71 11.58 3.25
N ASP A 350 -7.43 11.90 3.44
CA ASP A 350 -6.46 12.03 2.36
C ASP A 350 -5.87 10.66 1.94
N ALA A 351 -5.53 9.83 2.92
CA ALA A 351 -4.80 8.59 2.68
C ALA A 351 -5.71 7.39 2.35
N PHE A 352 -7.00 7.46 2.69
CA PHE A 352 -7.94 6.34 2.53
C PHE A 352 -9.26 6.79 1.90
N HIS A 353 -9.72 6.00 0.93
CA HIS A 353 -11.07 6.08 0.40
C HIS A 353 -12.10 5.84 1.52
N PHE A 354 -13.35 6.22 1.28
CA PHE A 354 -14.43 6.05 2.26
C PHE A 354 -14.68 4.58 2.66
N ASP A 355 -14.27 3.62 1.81
CA ASP A 355 -14.33 2.18 2.05
C ASP A 355 -13.09 1.64 2.79
N GLY A 356 -12.16 2.51 3.17
CA GLY A 356 -10.96 2.22 3.95
C GLY A 356 -9.72 1.84 3.14
N PHE A 357 -9.81 1.64 1.83
CA PHE A 357 -8.65 1.28 1.03
C PHE A 357 -7.76 2.49 0.77
N CYS A 358 -6.44 2.29 0.76
CA CYS A 358 -5.50 3.39 0.56
C CYS A 358 -5.66 4.03 -0.82
N THR A 359 -5.58 5.36 -0.87
CA THR A 359 -5.65 6.15 -2.10
C THR A 359 -4.39 6.00 -2.95
N GLU A 360 -3.30 5.43 -2.43
CA GLU A 360 -2.04 5.25 -3.17
C GLU A 360 -1.91 3.84 -3.75
N SER A 361 -1.69 2.82 -2.90
CA SER A 361 -1.57 1.41 -3.29
C SER A 361 -1.71 0.51 -2.05
N PRO A 362 -1.93 -0.81 -2.22
CA PRO A 362 -1.82 -1.77 -1.12
C PRO A 362 -0.53 -1.66 -0.29
N GLY A 363 0.62 -1.44 -0.95
CA GLY A 363 1.91 -1.25 -0.26
C GLY A 363 1.93 -0.01 0.66
N TYR A 364 1.31 1.08 0.22
CA TYR A 364 1.24 2.33 0.98
C TYR A 364 0.22 2.31 2.12
N SER A 365 -0.82 1.46 2.05
CA SER A 365 -1.73 1.22 3.18
C SER A 365 -0.97 0.88 4.46
N ASN A 366 -0.01 -0.05 4.37
CA ASN A 366 0.81 -0.45 5.51
C ASN A 366 1.65 0.72 6.05
N MET A 367 2.18 1.58 5.18
CA MET A 367 2.99 2.71 5.61
C MET A 367 2.15 3.74 6.37
N HIS A 368 1.01 4.16 5.82
CA HIS A 368 0.10 5.10 6.47
C HIS A 368 -0.37 4.59 7.82
N LEU A 369 -0.93 3.38 7.86
CA LEU A 369 -1.44 2.77 9.10
C LEU A 369 -0.36 2.69 10.19
N ASN A 370 0.88 2.36 9.83
CA ASN A 370 1.98 2.32 10.81
C ASN A 370 2.34 3.70 11.37
N LEU A 371 2.25 4.75 10.56
CA LEU A 371 2.66 6.11 10.94
C LEU A 371 1.58 6.87 11.72
N LEU A 372 0.32 6.51 11.55
CA LEU A 372 -0.81 7.13 12.25
C LEU A 372 -1.28 6.36 13.49
N ARG A 373 -0.88 5.07 13.66
CA ARG A 373 -1.40 4.17 14.71
C ARG A 373 -1.38 4.75 16.11
N ASP A 374 -0.32 5.48 16.47
CA ASP A 374 -0.17 5.98 17.84
C ASP A 374 -1.17 7.12 18.15
N ILE A 375 -1.74 7.78 17.13
CA ILE A 375 -2.70 8.88 17.33
C ILE A 375 -3.99 8.40 18.04
N PRO A 376 -4.76 7.42 17.50
CA PRO A 376 -5.96 6.94 18.16
C PRO A 376 -5.67 6.28 19.52
N GLU A 377 -4.52 5.59 19.68
CA GLU A 377 -4.12 5.00 20.97
C GLU A 377 -3.96 6.05 22.07
N LEU A 378 -3.27 7.16 21.77
CA LEU A 378 -3.03 8.23 22.74
C LEU A 378 -4.30 9.01 23.05
N LEU A 379 -5.20 9.15 22.06
CA LEU A 379 -6.45 9.90 22.19
C LEU A 379 -7.58 9.10 22.86
N GLU A 380 -7.48 7.79 23.01
CA GLU A 380 -8.50 6.95 23.65
C GLU A 380 -8.72 7.36 25.12
N GLY A 381 -9.96 7.69 25.47
CA GLY A 381 -10.31 8.15 26.82
C GLY A 381 -9.96 9.60 27.11
N SER A 382 -9.44 10.36 26.14
CA SER A 382 -9.12 11.79 26.32
C SER A 382 -10.38 12.67 26.23
N VAL A 383 -10.28 13.92 26.67
CA VAL A 383 -11.39 14.88 26.53
C VAL A 383 -11.55 15.25 25.07
N ASN A 384 -12.77 15.16 24.54
CA ASN A 384 -13.08 15.57 23.18
C ASN A 384 -12.91 17.09 23.03
N PRO A 385 -11.91 17.59 22.27
CA PRO A 385 -11.66 19.02 22.13
C PRO A 385 -12.74 19.75 21.31
N ASN A 386 -13.55 19.01 20.56
CA ASN A 386 -14.65 19.53 19.75
C ASN A 386 -16.01 19.48 20.47
N GLY A 387 -16.07 18.83 21.63
CA GLY A 387 -17.27 18.73 22.46
C GLY A 387 -17.43 19.90 23.43
N ASP A 388 -18.35 19.76 24.38
CA ASP A 388 -18.59 20.76 25.44
C ASP A 388 -17.55 20.71 26.60
N GLY A 389 -16.50 19.90 26.44
CA GLY A 389 -15.46 19.66 27.44
C GLY A 389 -15.81 18.56 28.47
N THR A 390 -16.96 17.90 28.35
CA THR A 390 -17.35 16.76 29.19
C THR A 390 -17.36 15.42 28.45
N GLU A 391 -17.41 15.47 27.12
CA GLU A 391 -17.38 14.30 26.26
C GLU A 391 -16.00 13.63 26.23
N THR A 392 -15.99 12.30 26.29
CA THR A 392 -14.79 11.48 26.15
C THR A 392 -14.66 11.01 24.71
N LEU A 393 -13.46 11.14 24.16
CA LEU A 393 -13.12 10.68 22.82
C LEU A 393 -12.79 9.18 22.83
N HIS A 394 -13.37 8.45 21.89
CA HIS A 394 -13.11 7.02 21.68
C HIS A 394 -12.75 6.80 20.21
N PRO A 395 -11.50 7.08 19.77
CA PRO A 395 -11.17 7.13 18.35
C PRO A 395 -11.51 5.86 17.57
N PHE A 396 -11.38 4.69 18.21
CA PHE A 396 -11.69 3.41 17.58
C PHE A 396 -13.20 3.23 17.30
N ARG A 397 -14.07 3.90 18.05
CA ARG A 397 -15.52 3.91 17.84
C ARG A 397 -15.96 5.10 16.99
N ASP A 398 -15.40 6.28 17.26
CA ASP A 398 -15.87 7.55 16.73
C ASP A 398 -15.36 7.79 15.28
N PHE A 399 -14.24 7.18 14.88
CA PHE A 399 -13.73 7.23 13.49
C PHE A 399 -13.90 5.88 12.79
N SER A 400 -15.10 5.63 12.28
CA SER A 400 -15.45 4.36 11.62
C SER A 400 -14.53 3.98 10.44
N ARG A 401 -14.01 4.98 9.71
CA ARG A 401 -13.09 4.76 8.58
C ARG A 401 -11.77 4.11 9.01
N TYR A 402 -11.33 4.31 10.26
CA TYR A 402 -10.09 3.70 10.73
C TYR A 402 -10.20 2.18 10.83
N ARG A 403 -11.35 1.67 11.32
CA ARG A 403 -11.65 0.24 11.30
C ARG A 403 -11.62 -0.31 9.87
N LEU A 404 -12.27 0.37 8.93
CA LEU A 404 -12.30 -0.03 7.53
C LEU A 404 -10.88 -0.05 6.93
N ALA A 405 -10.04 0.92 7.27
CA ALA A 405 -8.66 0.95 6.81
C ALA A 405 -7.83 -0.22 7.33
N LEU A 406 -8.01 -0.62 8.59
CA LEU A 406 -7.40 -1.83 9.14
C LEU A 406 -7.95 -3.10 8.46
N GLU A 407 -9.27 -3.20 8.27
CA GLU A 407 -9.90 -4.34 7.58
C GLU A 407 -9.49 -4.47 6.12
N SER A 408 -9.21 -3.35 5.44
CA SER A 408 -8.79 -3.33 4.03
C SER A 408 -7.53 -4.19 3.80
N MET A 409 -6.62 -4.23 4.78
CA MET A 409 -5.38 -5.03 4.75
C MET A 409 -5.63 -6.53 4.70
N VAL A 410 -6.84 -6.98 5.00
CA VAL A 410 -7.27 -8.39 4.95
C VAL A 410 -8.12 -8.62 3.71
N ARG A 411 -9.09 -7.75 3.45
CA ARG A 411 -10.11 -7.94 2.41
C ARG A 411 -9.53 -8.03 0.99
N MET A 412 -8.39 -7.38 0.73
CA MET A 412 -7.69 -7.48 -0.56
C MET A 412 -6.90 -8.77 -0.75
N LEU A 413 -6.66 -9.57 0.29
CA LEU A 413 -5.65 -10.64 0.22
C LEU A 413 -6.07 -11.79 -0.70
N ASP A 414 -5.07 -12.39 -1.32
CA ASP A 414 -5.17 -13.64 -2.06
C ASP A 414 -5.23 -14.86 -1.10
N PRO A 415 -5.43 -16.09 -1.62
CA PRO A 415 -5.46 -17.29 -0.77
C PRO A 415 -4.17 -17.55 0.03
N SER A 416 -3.04 -16.98 -0.40
CA SER A 416 -1.74 -17.03 0.28
C SER A 416 -1.56 -15.96 1.35
N LEU A 417 -2.59 -15.16 1.63
CA LEU A 417 -2.55 -14.00 2.52
C LEU A 417 -1.57 -12.92 2.04
N SER A 418 -1.35 -12.84 0.73
CA SER A 418 -0.55 -11.81 0.08
C SER A 418 -1.44 -10.71 -0.50
N ALA A 419 -0.99 -9.47 -0.40
CA ALA A 419 -1.61 -8.35 -1.06
C ALA A 419 -1.40 -8.44 -2.59
N PRO A 420 -2.39 -8.02 -3.41
CA PRO A 420 -2.23 -7.99 -4.84
C PRO A 420 -1.16 -6.97 -5.24
N VAL A 421 -0.41 -7.27 -6.32
CA VAL A 421 0.74 -6.47 -6.77
C VAL A 421 0.28 -5.26 -7.60
N ILE A 422 -0.61 -4.47 -7.03
CA ILE A 422 -1.29 -3.36 -7.69
C ILE A 422 -0.54 -2.04 -7.41
N GLY A 423 -0.27 -1.26 -8.45
CA GLY A 423 0.48 0.00 -8.35
C GLY A 423 1.87 -0.19 -7.73
N ASP A 424 2.32 0.79 -6.93
CA ASP A 424 3.55 0.70 -6.15
C ASP A 424 3.36 -0.26 -4.94
N SER A 425 3.14 -1.54 -5.20
CA SER A 425 3.12 -2.64 -4.22
C SER A 425 4.18 -3.69 -4.55
N ARG A 426 4.89 -4.20 -3.55
CA ARG A 426 5.93 -5.23 -3.72
C ARG A 426 5.31 -6.62 -3.75
N GLU A 427 5.81 -7.48 -4.64
CA GLU A 427 5.49 -8.91 -4.66
C GLU A 427 5.76 -9.59 -3.31
N GLY A 428 4.88 -10.50 -2.89
CA GLY A 428 5.04 -11.28 -1.66
C GLY A 428 4.78 -10.50 -0.36
N THR A 429 4.22 -9.29 -0.45
CA THR A 429 3.81 -8.53 0.73
C THR A 429 2.60 -9.19 1.39
N THR A 430 2.78 -9.71 2.61
CA THR A 430 1.69 -10.26 3.42
C THR A 430 1.15 -9.21 4.39
N ILE A 431 -0.02 -9.47 4.99
CA ILE A 431 -0.52 -8.64 6.08
C ILE A 431 0.49 -8.57 7.23
N SER A 432 0.73 -7.35 7.72
CA SER A 432 1.51 -7.13 8.94
C SER A 432 0.67 -7.52 10.16
N PRO A 433 1.15 -8.40 11.06
CA PRO A 433 0.38 -8.83 12.23
C PRO A 433 -0.09 -7.70 13.14
N ILE A 434 0.59 -6.55 13.10
CA ILE A 434 0.23 -5.38 13.91
C ILE A 434 -1.16 -4.83 13.57
N HIS A 435 -1.64 -4.95 12.32
CA HIS A 435 -2.97 -4.44 11.97
C HIS A 435 -4.06 -5.36 12.49
N ALA A 436 -3.85 -6.68 12.39
CA ALA A 436 -4.72 -7.68 13.02
C ALA A 436 -4.72 -7.57 14.55
N GLU A 437 -3.58 -7.20 15.12
CA GLU A 437 -3.42 -6.94 16.56
C GLU A 437 -4.28 -5.76 17.02
N VAL A 438 -4.21 -4.62 16.32
CA VAL A 438 -5.03 -3.43 16.61
C VAL A 438 -6.52 -3.77 16.48
N LEU A 439 -6.89 -4.52 15.43
CA LEU A 439 -8.25 -5.03 15.25
C LEU A 439 -8.72 -5.88 16.44
N ALA A 440 -7.91 -6.86 16.85
CA ALA A 440 -8.26 -7.74 17.97
C ALA A 440 -8.29 -7.00 19.33
N ALA A 441 -7.43 -6.00 19.52
CA ALA A 441 -7.36 -5.24 20.76
C ALA A 441 -8.57 -4.32 20.97
N HIS A 442 -9.09 -3.71 19.90
CA HIS A 442 -10.10 -2.64 19.99
C HIS A 442 -11.46 -2.96 19.38
N TYR A 443 -11.53 -3.88 18.42
CA TYR A 443 -12.76 -4.24 17.71
C TYR A 443 -13.29 -5.64 18.04
N GLY A 444 -12.57 -6.39 18.89
CA GLY A 444 -13.07 -7.58 19.57
C GLY A 444 -12.47 -8.90 19.09
N ASN A 445 -12.96 -9.98 19.73
CA ASN A 445 -12.39 -11.33 19.61
C ASN A 445 -12.52 -11.93 18.20
N ASP A 446 -13.44 -11.43 17.37
CA ASP A 446 -13.67 -11.91 16.01
C ASP A 446 -12.41 -11.76 15.14
N TYR A 447 -11.51 -10.82 15.47
CA TYR A 447 -10.24 -10.64 14.79
C TYR A 447 -9.07 -11.43 15.41
N ALA A 448 -9.28 -12.14 16.52
CA ALA A 448 -8.24 -12.96 17.15
C ALA A 448 -7.80 -14.09 16.21
N GLY A 449 -8.73 -14.71 15.48
CA GLY A 449 -8.42 -15.75 14.49
C GLY A 449 -7.52 -15.22 13.35
N LEU A 450 -7.80 -14.00 12.86
CA LEU A 450 -6.96 -13.31 11.89
C LEU A 450 -5.56 -13.00 12.46
N LEU A 451 -5.49 -12.55 13.71
CA LEU A 451 -4.22 -12.30 14.38
C LEU A 451 -3.38 -13.58 14.46
N GLU A 452 -3.96 -14.72 14.87
CA GLU A 452 -3.25 -15.99 14.93
C GLU A 452 -2.72 -16.45 13.57
N LEU A 453 -3.52 -16.29 12.50
CA LEU A 453 -3.10 -16.58 11.13
C LEU A 453 -1.93 -15.68 10.71
N SER A 454 -2.08 -14.36 10.86
CA SER A 454 -1.05 -13.39 10.42
C SER A 454 0.27 -13.55 11.18
N GLN A 455 0.22 -13.82 12.49
CA GLN A 455 1.43 -14.00 13.29
C GLN A 455 1.98 -15.44 13.29
N GLY A 456 1.22 -16.40 12.76
CA GLY A 456 1.59 -17.82 12.69
C GLY A 456 1.68 -18.53 14.05
N ALA A 457 0.96 -18.05 15.07
CA ALA A 457 0.97 -18.63 16.42
C ALA A 457 -0.28 -18.22 17.22
N PRO A 458 -0.72 -19.02 18.22
CA PRO A 458 -1.82 -18.65 19.09
C PRO A 458 -1.60 -17.34 19.86
N VAL A 459 -2.67 -16.59 20.14
CA VAL A 459 -2.58 -15.31 20.88
C VAL A 459 -2.03 -15.47 22.29
N GLY A 460 -2.21 -16.64 22.91
CA GLY A 460 -1.62 -16.97 24.22
C GLY A 460 -0.11 -17.27 24.15
N GLU A 461 0.43 -17.54 22.97
CA GLU A 461 1.82 -17.98 22.78
C GLU A 461 2.71 -16.90 22.16
N LYS A 462 2.14 -15.91 21.46
CA LYS A 462 2.86 -14.83 20.79
C LYS A 462 2.16 -13.48 20.95
N GLY A 463 2.95 -12.43 21.17
CA GLY A 463 2.51 -11.05 21.24
C GLY A 463 3.69 -10.08 21.05
N SER A 464 3.38 -8.88 20.57
CA SER A 464 4.34 -7.79 20.33
C SER A 464 4.42 -6.83 21.53
N GLU A 465 5.26 -5.81 21.43
CA GLU A 465 5.24 -4.68 22.39
C GLU A 465 3.87 -3.98 22.41
N TYR A 466 3.24 -3.82 21.26
CA TYR A 466 1.87 -3.29 21.21
C TYR A 466 0.90 -4.21 21.99
N ALA A 467 1.01 -5.53 21.82
CA ALA A 467 0.17 -6.47 22.58
C ALA A 467 0.37 -6.32 24.10
N LEU A 468 1.60 -6.06 24.55
CA LEU A 468 1.89 -5.85 25.96
C LEU A 468 1.05 -4.71 26.54
N TRP A 469 1.01 -3.57 25.86
CA TRP A 469 0.35 -2.35 26.33
C TRP A 469 -1.15 -2.31 26.05
N HIS A 470 -1.61 -2.94 24.96
CA HIS A 470 -2.97 -2.73 24.43
C HIS A 470 -3.83 -4.00 24.39
N ARG A 471 -3.27 -5.21 24.30
CA ARG A 471 -4.08 -6.44 24.20
C ARG A 471 -4.70 -6.80 25.55
N ASP A 472 -6.01 -7.11 25.55
CA ASP A 472 -6.68 -7.68 26.72
C ASP A 472 -5.98 -9.00 27.12
N PRO A 473 -5.49 -9.14 28.37
CA PRO A 473 -4.86 -10.36 28.86
C PRO A 473 -5.75 -11.61 28.80
N ASP A 474 -7.07 -11.43 28.69
CA ASP A 474 -8.09 -12.47 28.55
C ASP A 474 -8.52 -12.75 27.10
N LEU A 475 -7.93 -12.06 26.11
CA LEU A 475 -8.21 -12.30 24.69
C LEU A 475 -7.98 -13.77 24.34
N LYS A 476 -9.01 -14.38 23.73
CA LYS A 476 -9.01 -15.76 23.25
C LYS A 476 -9.63 -15.80 21.87
N THR A 477 -9.12 -16.71 21.03
CA THR A 477 -9.83 -17.16 19.84
C THR A 477 -10.88 -18.21 20.23
N ASP A 478 -11.98 -18.27 19.50
CA ASP A 478 -12.92 -19.39 19.50
C ASP A 478 -12.44 -20.57 18.62
N GLY A 479 -11.29 -20.41 17.95
CA GLY A 479 -10.69 -21.38 17.03
C GLY A 479 -11.21 -21.27 15.61
N ASP A 480 -12.09 -20.31 15.31
CA ASP A 480 -12.52 -20.01 13.95
C ASP A 480 -11.57 -18.99 13.31
N HIS A 481 -11.05 -19.33 12.14
CA HIS A 481 -10.12 -18.50 11.36
C HIS A 481 -10.77 -17.99 10.08
N ASN A 482 -12.09 -17.81 10.10
CA ASN A 482 -12.86 -17.28 8.98
C ASN A 482 -12.47 -15.82 8.70
N LEU A 483 -11.68 -15.63 7.65
CA LEU A 483 -11.38 -14.30 7.13
C LEU A 483 -12.62 -13.74 6.42
N PRO A 484 -12.88 -12.41 6.49
CA PRO A 484 -14.04 -11.77 5.85
C PRO A 484 -13.87 -11.64 4.33
N LEU A 485 -13.34 -12.67 3.67
CA LEU A 485 -13.03 -12.67 2.25
C LEU A 485 -14.21 -13.20 1.45
N HIS A 486 -14.70 -12.39 0.53
CA HIS A 486 -15.70 -12.83 -0.44
C HIS A 486 -15.46 -12.14 -1.78
N THR A 487 -16.28 -12.48 -2.77
CA THR A 487 -16.29 -11.79 -4.05
C THR A 487 -16.82 -10.40 -3.86
N GLU A 488 -15.99 -9.40 -4.12
CA GLU A 488 -16.22 -8.01 -3.72
C GLU A 488 -15.86 -7.05 -4.84
N TRP A 489 -16.65 -5.99 -4.96
CA TRP A 489 -16.25 -4.74 -5.60
C TRP A 489 -16.06 -3.73 -4.48
N PHE A 490 -14.85 -3.19 -4.37
CA PHE A 490 -14.52 -2.19 -3.35
C PHE A 490 -15.00 -0.81 -3.82
N PRO A 491 -16.03 -0.21 -3.20
CA PRO A 491 -16.78 0.86 -3.83
C PRO A 491 -16.05 2.20 -3.92
N GLY A 492 -15.06 2.44 -3.05
CA GLY A 492 -14.18 3.61 -3.09
C GLY A 492 -12.85 3.33 -3.78
N TRP A 493 -12.30 2.13 -3.63
CA TRP A 493 -11.08 1.73 -4.34
C TRP A 493 -11.29 1.45 -5.82
N HIS A 494 -12.49 1.04 -6.23
CA HIS A 494 -12.86 0.60 -7.58
C HIS A 494 -12.06 -0.63 -8.07
N VAL A 495 -11.77 -1.58 -7.18
CA VAL A 495 -11.13 -2.86 -7.54
C VAL A 495 -12.11 -3.99 -7.29
N ALA A 496 -12.22 -4.92 -8.24
CA ALA A 496 -12.93 -6.18 -8.03
C ALA A 496 -11.96 -7.28 -7.59
N VAL A 497 -12.41 -8.14 -6.69
CA VAL A 497 -11.81 -9.46 -6.43
C VAL A 497 -12.87 -10.55 -6.61
N LEU A 498 -12.62 -11.47 -7.54
CA LEU A 498 -13.44 -12.67 -7.77
C LEU A 498 -12.68 -13.88 -7.18
N ARG A 499 -13.37 -14.74 -6.43
CA ARG A 499 -12.78 -15.78 -5.58
C ARG A 499 -13.18 -17.20 -5.95
N GLY A 500 -14.04 -17.38 -6.94
CA GLY A 500 -14.38 -18.70 -7.49
C GLY A 500 -15.20 -19.58 -6.54
N GLY A 501 -16.03 -18.97 -5.69
CA GLY A 501 -16.93 -19.66 -4.76
C GLY A 501 -16.35 -20.03 -3.39
N ASN A 502 -15.03 -20.18 -3.24
CA ASN A 502 -14.39 -20.35 -1.93
C ASN A 502 -13.13 -19.48 -1.80
N ALA A 503 -13.24 -18.43 -0.99
CA ALA A 503 -12.21 -17.44 -0.77
C ALA A 503 -10.92 -17.95 -0.12
N SER A 504 -10.94 -19.12 0.52
CA SER A 504 -9.84 -19.64 1.33
C SER A 504 -8.95 -20.67 0.63
N GLU A 505 -9.37 -21.20 -0.52
CA GLU A 505 -8.77 -22.43 -1.04
C GLU A 505 -7.76 -22.19 -2.18
N HIS A 506 -8.16 -21.54 -3.29
CA HIS A 506 -7.35 -21.62 -4.53
C HIS A 506 -7.18 -20.32 -5.33
N THR A 507 -8.19 -19.45 -5.39
CA THR A 507 -8.24 -18.41 -6.43
C THR A 507 -8.48 -17.00 -5.89
N ALA A 508 -7.77 -16.02 -6.47
CA ALA A 508 -8.18 -14.63 -6.49
C ALA A 508 -7.90 -14.03 -7.88
N PHE A 509 -8.94 -13.49 -8.50
CA PHE A 509 -8.88 -12.78 -9.77
C PHE A 509 -9.22 -11.30 -9.52
N TYR A 510 -8.26 -10.42 -9.78
CA TYR A 510 -8.41 -8.99 -9.58
C TYR A 510 -8.66 -8.29 -10.91
N MET A 511 -9.55 -7.29 -10.89
CA MET A 511 -9.69 -6.32 -11.98
C MET A 511 -9.57 -4.91 -11.41
N ASN A 512 -8.59 -4.16 -11.89
CA ASN A 512 -8.29 -2.82 -11.43
C ASN A 512 -9.27 -1.82 -12.05
N GLY A 513 -9.77 -0.86 -11.29
CA GLY A 513 -10.65 0.20 -11.81
C GLY A 513 -10.44 1.55 -11.13
N TYR A 514 -9.40 1.70 -10.31
CA TYR A 514 -9.02 3.01 -9.76
C TYR A 514 -8.51 3.95 -10.87
N ALA A 515 -8.56 5.26 -10.60
CA ALA A 515 -7.91 6.29 -11.42
C ALA A 515 -6.39 6.32 -11.21
N TYR A 516 -5.63 6.85 -12.17
CA TYR A 516 -4.21 7.13 -11.95
C TYR A 516 -3.98 8.05 -10.75
N GLY A 517 -2.82 7.90 -10.10
CA GLY A 517 -2.36 8.65 -8.94
C GLY A 517 -0.85 8.42 -8.76
N GLY A 518 -0.16 9.23 -7.96
CA GLY A 518 1.32 9.25 -7.92
C GLY A 518 1.99 7.87 -7.75
N HIS A 519 1.41 7.02 -6.90
CA HIS A 519 1.86 5.66 -6.59
C HIS A 519 1.01 4.55 -7.24
N ARG A 520 0.20 4.92 -8.24
CA ARG A 520 -0.57 4.01 -9.09
C ARG A 520 0.06 3.95 -10.49
N HIS A 521 -0.29 2.94 -11.26
CA HIS A 521 0.22 2.72 -12.61
C HIS A 521 -0.83 3.14 -13.67
N PHE A 522 -0.44 3.14 -14.95
CA PHE A 522 -1.36 3.40 -16.07
C PHE A 522 -2.10 2.11 -16.48
N ASP A 523 -2.80 1.51 -15.52
CA ASP A 523 -3.30 0.13 -15.57
C ASP A 523 -4.80 0.00 -15.23
N THR A 524 -5.59 1.05 -15.43
CA THR A 524 -7.04 1.01 -15.21
C THR A 524 -7.68 -0.03 -16.12
N LEU A 525 -8.45 -0.97 -15.57
CA LEU A 525 -8.97 -2.20 -16.21
C LEU A 525 -7.94 -3.33 -16.41
N GLY A 526 -6.73 -3.24 -15.82
CA GLY A 526 -5.76 -4.34 -15.75
C GLY A 526 -6.27 -5.52 -14.92
N ILE A 527 -5.68 -6.71 -15.12
CA ILE A 527 -6.04 -7.93 -14.37
C ILE A 527 -4.84 -8.65 -13.77
N ILE A 528 -5.10 -9.30 -12.64
CA ILE A 528 -4.19 -10.24 -11.95
C ILE A 528 -4.96 -11.53 -11.68
N TYR A 529 -4.35 -12.69 -11.86
CA TYR A 529 -4.96 -13.99 -11.59
C TYR A 529 -4.02 -14.88 -10.77
N VAL A 530 -4.34 -15.03 -9.49
CA VAL A 530 -3.75 -16.00 -8.57
C VAL A 530 -4.57 -17.28 -8.59
N SER A 531 -3.93 -18.41 -8.86
CA SER A 531 -4.56 -19.73 -8.84
C SER A 531 -3.60 -20.74 -8.23
N ASN A 532 -4.13 -21.63 -7.37
CA ASN A 532 -3.31 -22.57 -6.60
C ASN A 532 -2.18 -21.87 -5.84
N ARG A 533 -2.46 -20.68 -5.29
CA ARG A 533 -1.51 -19.87 -4.51
C ARG A 533 -0.31 -19.34 -5.32
N VAL A 534 -0.34 -19.46 -6.65
CA VAL A 534 0.66 -18.94 -7.58
C VAL A 534 0.06 -17.77 -8.38
N GLU A 535 0.72 -16.62 -8.38
CA GLU A 535 0.37 -15.50 -9.25
C GLU A 535 0.77 -15.84 -10.69
N MET A 536 -0.23 -16.09 -11.55
CA MET A 536 -0.02 -16.44 -12.95
C MET A 536 -0.10 -15.21 -13.83
N ALA A 537 -1.31 -14.71 -14.17
CA ALA A 537 -1.45 -13.41 -14.82
C ALA A 537 -1.05 -12.34 -13.80
N ALA A 538 0.08 -11.69 -14.05
CA ALA A 538 0.77 -10.89 -13.03
C ALA A 538 0.85 -9.42 -13.42
N ASP A 539 0.98 -8.55 -12.43
CA ASP A 539 1.44 -7.17 -12.61
C ASP A 539 2.97 -7.09 -12.41
N ARG A 540 3.60 -5.94 -12.62
CA ARG A 540 5.03 -5.72 -12.37
C ARG A 540 5.35 -5.23 -10.96
N GLY A 541 4.44 -4.46 -10.37
CA GLY A 541 4.61 -3.91 -9.02
C GLY A 541 5.72 -2.87 -8.88
N TYR A 542 6.24 -2.76 -7.66
CA TYR A 542 7.07 -1.65 -7.23
C TYR A 542 8.58 -1.90 -7.27
N ILE A 543 9.31 -1.05 -7.98
CA ILE A 543 10.79 -1.04 -8.02
C ILE A 543 11.40 0.25 -7.44
N TRP A 544 10.72 0.88 -6.47
CA TRP A 544 11.17 2.10 -5.80
C TRP A 544 11.45 3.27 -6.77
N ASP A 545 12.30 4.20 -6.37
CA ASP A 545 12.81 5.35 -7.13
C ASP A 545 13.80 4.97 -8.26
N ASP A 546 13.78 3.72 -8.72
CA ASP A 546 14.62 3.30 -9.84
C ASP A 546 14.13 3.97 -11.15
N PRO A 547 15.01 4.54 -11.99
CA PRO A 547 14.62 5.15 -13.27
C PRO A 547 13.87 4.20 -14.21
N ARG A 548 14.06 2.89 -14.06
CA ARG A 548 13.33 1.84 -14.79
C ARG A 548 11.83 1.82 -14.47
N ASN A 549 11.38 2.53 -13.44
CA ASN A 549 9.97 2.60 -13.04
C ASN A 549 9.08 3.18 -14.16
N ALA A 550 9.68 3.90 -15.13
CA ALA A 550 8.99 4.31 -16.35
C ALA A 550 8.42 3.12 -17.17
N TRP A 551 9.04 1.93 -17.13
CA TRP A 551 8.48 0.71 -17.72
C TRP A 551 7.32 0.19 -16.89
N THR A 552 7.54 -0.08 -15.60
CA THR A 552 6.56 -0.74 -14.72
C THR A 552 5.29 0.09 -14.54
N LYS A 553 5.37 1.43 -14.67
CA LYS A 553 4.20 2.32 -14.67
C LYS A 553 3.43 2.36 -16.00
N SER A 554 4.07 2.02 -17.12
CA SER A 554 3.47 2.17 -18.46
C SER A 554 2.40 1.10 -18.73
N THR A 555 1.35 1.45 -19.50
CA THR A 555 0.24 0.53 -19.83
C THR A 555 0.71 -0.75 -20.53
N LEU A 556 1.79 -0.68 -21.31
CA LEU A 556 2.38 -1.83 -22.01
C LEU A 556 2.92 -2.91 -21.05
N ALA A 557 3.18 -2.58 -19.79
CA ALA A 557 3.70 -3.51 -18.81
C ALA A 557 2.62 -4.39 -18.15
N HIS A 558 1.35 -4.17 -18.49
CA HIS A 558 0.16 -4.74 -17.83
C HIS A 558 -0.65 -5.66 -18.74
N ASN A 559 -1.51 -6.49 -18.14
CA ASN A 559 -2.45 -7.37 -18.84
C ASN A 559 -3.70 -6.59 -19.28
N ILE A 560 -3.59 -5.81 -20.36
CA ILE A 560 -4.60 -4.83 -20.77
C ILE A 560 -4.54 -4.53 -22.29
N VAL A 561 -5.55 -3.84 -22.84
CA VAL A 561 -5.50 -3.32 -24.23
C VAL A 561 -4.86 -1.93 -24.29
N THR A 562 -3.78 -1.80 -25.06
CA THR A 562 -3.13 -0.52 -25.39
C THR A 562 -3.70 0.04 -26.68
N VAL A 563 -3.90 1.37 -26.75
CA VAL A 563 -4.40 2.08 -27.94
C VAL A 563 -3.32 2.97 -28.54
N ASP A 564 -3.08 2.86 -29.84
CA ASP A 564 -2.09 3.64 -30.62
C ASP A 564 -0.67 3.66 -30.02
N GLY A 565 -0.31 2.59 -29.30
CA GLY A 565 0.99 2.46 -28.61
C GLY A 565 1.20 3.48 -27.47
N GLN A 566 0.14 4.13 -26.99
CA GLN A 566 0.21 5.15 -25.93
C GLN A 566 -0.15 4.55 -24.57
N SER A 567 0.46 5.05 -23.50
CA SER A 567 -0.06 4.80 -22.14
C SER A 567 -1.35 5.57 -21.92
N GLN A 568 -2.17 5.07 -21.00
CA GLN A 568 -3.37 5.77 -20.52
C GLN A 568 -3.05 7.18 -20.00
N ILE A 569 -4.04 8.07 -19.98
CA ILE A 569 -3.91 9.43 -19.44
C ILE A 569 -3.92 9.43 -17.90
N ALA A 570 -3.25 10.41 -17.30
CA ALA A 570 -3.20 10.58 -15.84
C ALA A 570 -4.48 11.19 -15.25
N ASP A 571 -5.19 12.02 -16.03
CA ASP A 571 -6.37 12.77 -15.57
C ASP A 571 -7.69 12.00 -15.77
N GLY A 572 -7.61 10.69 -16.04
CA GLY A 572 -8.77 9.81 -16.12
C GLY A 572 -9.43 9.61 -14.75
N GLY A 573 -10.77 9.69 -14.68
CA GLY A 573 -11.52 9.27 -13.50
C GLY A 573 -11.46 7.74 -13.29
N PRO A 574 -11.94 7.24 -12.13
CA PRO A 574 -11.99 5.80 -11.91
C PRO A 574 -12.98 5.14 -12.89
N ALA A 575 -12.81 3.84 -13.10
CA ALA A 575 -13.70 3.06 -13.93
C ALA A 575 -15.12 3.02 -13.34
N LYS A 576 -16.11 3.16 -14.22
CA LYS A 576 -17.52 3.01 -13.93
C LYS A 576 -17.91 1.54 -13.92
N LEU A 577 -18.45 1.07 -12.80
CA LEU A 577 -19.04 -0.27 -12.69
C LEU A 577 -20.34 -0.36 -13.50
N GLU A 578 -20.43 -1.32 -14.41
CA GLU A 578 -21.59 -1.52 -15.29
C GLU A 578 -22.41 -2.77 -14.96
N LEU A 579 -21.75 -3.83 -14.45
CA LEU A 579 -22.37 -5.06 -13.93
C LEU A 579 -21.47 -5.66 -12.85
N PHE A 580 -22.08 -6.17 -11.78
CA PHE A 580 -21.43 -7.05 -10.83
C PHE A 580 -22.43 -8.09 -10.37
N GLY A 581 -22.00 -9.34 -10.19
CA GLY A 581 -22.93 -10.40 -9.82
C GLY A 581 -22.27 -11.72 -9.51
N ARG A 582 -23.01 -12.55 -8.77
CA ARG A 582 -22.65 -13.92 -8.42
C ARG A 582 -23.83 -14.83 -8.69
N GLY A 583 -23.55 -15.99 -9.28
CA GLY A 583 -24.47 -17.09 -9.45
C GLY A 583 -23.81 -18.43 -9.09
N PRO A 584 -24.43 -19.58 -9.38
CA PRO A 584 -23.94 -20.89 -8.96
C PRO A 584 -22.60 -21.24 -9.63
N GLY A 585 -21.49 -21.06 -8.90
CA GLY A 585 -20.13 -21.28 -9.40
C GLY A 585 -19.71 -20.30 -10.50
N LEU A 586 -20.24 -19.07 -10.47
CA LEU A 586 -19.96 -18.03 -11.46
C LEU A 586 -19.94 -16.65 -10.81
N GLU A 587 -18.97 -15.83 -11.16
CA GLU A 587 -18.81 -14.46 -10.70
C GLU A 587 -18.49 -13.56 -11.89
N ILE A 588 -19.08 -12.36 -11.95
CA ILE A 588 -18.91 -11.42 -13.06
C ILE A 588 -18.64 -10.01 -12.56
N VAL A 589 -17.71 -9.34 -13.23
CA VAL A 589 -17.54 -7.89 -13.18
C VAL A 589 -17.47 -7.32 -14.60
N GLN A 590 -18.14 -6.20 -14.82
CA GLN A 590 -18.02 -5.39 -16.03
C GLN A 590 -17.82 -3.93 -15.63
N ALA A 591 -16.79 -3.28 -16.18
CA ALA A 591 -16.53 -1.87 -15.97
C ALA A 591 -16.02 -1.18 -17.24
N SER A 592 -16.21 0.14 -17.31
CA SER A 592 -15.75 1.01 -18.40
C SER A 592 -14.95 2.19 -17.87
N ALA A 593 -13.95 2.67 -18.61
CA ALA A 593 -13.11 3.78 -18.17
C ALA A 593 -12.86 4.80 -19.30
N THR A 594 -12.60 6.05 -18.93
CA THR A 594 -12.23 7.13 -19.86
C THR A 594 -10.74 7.44 -19.69
N VAL A 595 -9.90 6.61 -20.34
CA VAL A 595 -8.44 6.60 -20.13
C VAL A 595 -7.64 6.88 -21.41
N TYR A 596 -8.32 7.08 -22.53
CA TYR A 596 -7.77 7.48 -23.82
C TYR A 596 -8.70 8.53 -24.43
N GLU A 597 -8.17 9.70 -24.78
CA GLU A 597 -8.97 10.80 -25.35
C GLU A 597 -9.57 10.43 -26.72
N GLN A 598 -8.89 9.55 -27.46
CA GLN A 598 -9.31 9.09 -28.77
C GLN A 598 -10.32 7.94 -28.73
N CYS A 599 -10.72 7.47 -27.55
CA CYS A 599 -11.67 6.36 -27.37
C CYS A 599 -12.97 6.82 -26.75
N ASP A 600 -14.10 6.46 -27.37
CA ASP A 600 -15.42 6.66 -26.80
C ASP A 600 -15.94 5.39 -26.08
N ARG A 601 -15.30 4.24 -26.30
CA ARG A 601 -15.51 2.99 -25.56
C ARG A 601 -14.19 2.35 -25.18
N TYR A 602 -14.03 2.09 -23.89
CA TYR A 602 -12.96 1.27 -23.33
C TYR A 602 -13.50 0.52 -22.11
N ALA A 603 -13.86 -0.75 -22.29
CA ALA A 603 -14.59 -1.52 -21.29
C ALA A 603 -14.13 -2.97 -21.23
N ARG A 604 -14.16 -3.55 -20.03
CA ARG A 604 -13.74 -4.93 -19.78
C ARG A 604 -14.84 -5.69 -19.04
N THR A 605 -15.11 -6.92 -19.46
CA THR A 605 -15.99 -7.88 -18.77
C THR A 605 -15.16 -9.09 -18.40
N CYS A 606 -15.04 -9.38 -17.10
CA CYS A 606 -14.39 -10.59 -16.61
C CYS A 606 -15.42 -11.50 -15.94
N VAL A 607 -15.40 -12.78 -16.29
CA VAL A 607 -16.28 -13.80 -15.71
C VAL A 607 -15.44 -14.95 -15.20
N LEU A 608 -15.44 -15.18 -13.89
CA LEU A 608 -14.77 -16.30 -13.26
C LEU A 608 -15.75 -17.47 -13.08
N VAL A 609 -15.41 -18.62 -13.64
CA VAL A 609 -16.27 -19.81 -13.63
C VAL A 609 -15.60 -20.94 -12.86
N GLN A 610 -16.30 -21.46 -11.86
CA GLN A 610 -15.88 -22.63 -11.10
C GLN A 610 -16.25 -23.93 -11.84
N VAL A 611 -15.27 -24.80 -11.99
CA VAL A 611 -15.41 -26.16 -12.52
C VAL A 611 -15.24 -27.19 -11.37
N PRO A 612 -15.54 -28.48 -11.57
CA PRO A 612 -15.35 -29.49 -10.52
C PRO A 612 -13.92 -29.48 -9.93
N GLY A 613 -13.79 -29.68 -8.62
CA GLY A 613 -12.49 -29.74 -7.94
C GLY A 613 -11.91 -28.37 -7.54
N ALA A 614 -12.75 -27.34 -7.39
CA ALA A 614 -12.37 -25.96 -7.03
C ALA A 614 -11.46 -25.22 -8.02
N GLN A 615 -11.15 -25.84 -9.17
CA GLN A 615 -10.48 -25.18 -10.29
C GLN A 615 -11.40 -24.12 -10.93
N THR A 616 -10.79 -23.09 -11.51
CA THR A 616 -11.49 -21.98 -12.16
C THR A 616 -10.90 -21.67 -13.53
N TYR A 617 -11.72 -21.17 -14.45
CA TYR A 617 -11.25 -20.46 -15.64
C TYR A 617 -11.90 -19.08 -15.69
N ALA A 618 -11.24 -18.11 -16.31
CA ALA A 618 -11.79 -16.78 -16.54
C ALA A 618 -12.09 -16.57 -18.02
N LEU A 619 -13.24 -15.96 -18.32
CA LEU A 619 -13.53 -15.33 -19.60
C LEU A 619 -13.22 -13.83 -19.47
N ASP A 620 -12.42 -13.31 -20.37
CA ASP A 620 -12.07 -11.90 -20.48
C ASP A 620 -12.56 -11.34 -21.83
N ILE A 621 -13.42 -10.32 -21.78
CA ILE A 621 -13.92 -9.61 -22.96
C ILE A 621 -13.52 -8.15 -22.86
N PHE A 622 -12.67 -7.69 -23.76
CA PHE A 622 -12.25 -6.30 -23.85
C PHE A 622 -12.87 -5.64 -25.09
N ARG A 623 -13.53 -4.50 -24.90
CA ARG A 623 -14.21 -3.73 -25.95
C ARG A 623 -13.58 -2.36 -26.07
N VAL A 624 -13.15 -2.02 -27.28
CA VAL A 624 -12.53 -0.73 -27.57
C VAL A 624 -13.10 -0.16 -28.86
N ARG A 625 -13.49 1.12 -28.82
CA ARG A 625 -13.86 1.92 -30.00
C ARG A 625 -13.15 3.26 -29.95
N GLY A 626 -12.56 3.65 -31.08
CA GLY A 626 -11.63 4.77 -31.19
C GLY A 626 -10.26 4.32 -31.70
N GLY A 627 -9.34 5.27 -31.88
CA GLY A 627 -7.95 4.98 -32.30
C GLY A 627 -7.81 4.24 -33.64
N SER A 628 -6.59 3.82 -33.94
CA SER A 628 -6.21 3.17 -35.22
C SER A 628 -5.44 1.85 -35.04
N LEU A 629 -4.93 1.61 -33.84
CA LEU A 629 -4.26 0.38 -33.43
C LEU A 629 -4.73 -0.03 -32.02
N HIS A 630 -5.24 -1.24 -31.88
CA HIS A 630 -5.53 -1.86 -30.60
C HIS A 630 -4.60 -3.05 -30.38
N GLN A 631 -3.96 -3.11 -29.21
CA GLN A 631 -3.03 -4.19 -28.86
C GLN A 631 -3.49 -4.84 -27.55
N TYR A 632 -4.08 -6.04 -27.62
CA TYR A 632 -4.38 -6.83 -26.44
C TYR A 632 -3.09 -7.44 -25.89
N GLY A 633 -2.59 -6.88 -24.78
CA GLY A 633 -1.40 -7.33 -24.09
C GLY A 633 -1.71 -8.38 -23.02
N PHE A 634 -0.90 -9.44 -22.99
CA PHE A 634 -0.99 -10.43 -21.93
C PHE A 634 0.38 -11.06 -21.63
N HIS A 635 0.65 -11.26 -20.34
CA HIS A 635 1.79 -12.02 -19.86
C HIS A 635 1.43 -12.77 -18.57
N SER A 636 2.25 -13.75 -18.24
CA SER A 636 2.19 -14.48 -16.99
C SER A 636 3.59 -14.59 -16.40
N ASN A 637 3.69 -14.71 -15.08
CA ASN A 637 4.93 -15.16 -14.46
C ASN A 637 5.34 -16.53 -15.01
N GLY A 638 6.63 -16.85 -14.88
CA GLY A 638 7.22 -18.08 -15.41
C GLY A 638 7.66 -17.94 -16.88
N SER A 639 7.63 -19.05 -17.61
CA SER A 639 8.10 -19.13 -19.01
C SER A 639 6.96 -19.53 -19.95
N LEU A 640 6.95 -18.96 -21.16
CA LEU A 640 6.07 -19.44 -22.23
C LEU A 640 6.57 -20.82 -22.70
N SER A 641 5.77 -21.83 -22.45
CA SER A 641 6.08 -23.24 -22.73
C SER A 641 5.53 -23.71 -24.07
N ASP A 642 4.46 -23.09 -24.56
CA ASP A 642 3.83 -23.44 -25.85
C ASP A 642 3.12 -22.23 -26.46
N LEU A 643 3.06 -22.18 -27.79
CA LEU A 643 2.31 -21.19 -28.57
C LEU A 643 1.80 -21.87 -29.84
N SER A 644 0.48 -21.84 -30.05
CA SER A 644 -0.15 -22.51 -31.20
C SER A 644 0.10 -21.80 -32.54
N ALA A 645 0.67 -20.59 -32.51
CA ALA A 645 1.02 -19.79 -33.68
C ALA A 645 2.51 -19.90 -33.99
N GLU A 646 2.85 -20.06 -35.26
CA GLU A 646 4.24 -19.95 -35.72
C GLU A 646 4.64 -18.47 -35.78
N VAL A 647 5.73 -18.12 -35.10
CA VAL A 647 6.24 -16.73 -35.02
C VAL A 647 7.64 -16.65 -35.61
N GLU A 648 7.92 -15.57 -36.33
CA GLU A 648 9.20 -15.30 -36.98
C GLU A 648 9.80 -13.98 -36.48
N PRO A 649 11.13 -13.79 -36.51
CA PRO A 649 11.75 -12.53 -36.09
C PRO A 649 11.15 -11.30 -36.80
N ASP A 650 10.83 -10.26 -36.03
CA ASP A 650 10.30 -8.98 -36.53
C ASP A 650 11.28 -7.85 -36.17
N SER A 651 11.57 -6.96 -37.12
CA SER A 651 12.53 -5.87 -36.95
C SER A 651 11.93 -4.61 -36.32
N GLN A 652 10.65 -4.64 -35.93
CA GLN A 652 10.01 -3.52 -35.25
C GLN A 652 10.73 -3.19 -33.94
N GLU A 653 10.79 -1.91 -33.60
CA GLU A 653 11.29 -1.43 -32.32
C GLU A 653 10.12 -0.90 -31.49
N ILE A 654 9.93 -1.46 -30.30
CA ILE A 654 8.96 -0.99 -29.31
C ILE A 654 9.74 -0.76 -28.03
N SER A 655 9.58 0.42 -27.41
CA SER A 655 10.31 0.78 -26.19
C SER A 655 10.18 -0.32 -25.13
N TRP A 656 11.30 -0.61 -24.46
CA TRP A 656 11.45 -1.65 -23.42
C TRP A 656 11.38 -3.10 -23.89
N LEU A 657 10.81 -3.38 -25.06
CA LEU A 657 10.65 -4.72 -25.57
C LEU A 657 11.85 -5.14 -26.42
N SER A 658 12.19 -6.43 -26.36
CA SER A 658 13.28 -7.03 -27.12
C SER A 658 12.86 -8.37 -27.73
N ASN A 659 13.69 -8.92 -28.62
CA ASN A 659 13.45 -10.22 -29.28
C ASN A 659 12.01 -10.35 -29.85
N ILE A 660 11.56 -9.29 -30.52
CA ILE A 660 10.21 -9.21 -31.08
C ILE A 660 10.12 -10.21 -32.23
N ARG A 661 9.07 -11.03 -32.17
CA ARG A 661 8.66 -11.97 -33.19
C ARG A 661 7.22 -11.71 -33.55
N SER A 662 6.82 -12.00 -34.77
CA SER A 662 5.45 -11.82 -35.21
C SER A 662 4.92 -13.03 -35.96
N SER A 663 3.60 -13.19 -35.90
CA SER A 663 2.83 -14.06 -36.77
C SER A 663 1.84 -13.21 -37.57
N GLY A 664 1.48 -13.67 -38.77
CA GLY A 664 0.50 -13.01 -39.62
C GLY A 664 -0.91 -13.01 -39.03
N PRO A 665 -1.95 -12.69 -39.82
CA PRO A 665 -3.31 -12.72 -39.33
C PRO A 665 -3.69 -14.10 -38.77
N LEU A 666 -4.28 -14.13 -37.58
CA LEU A 666 -4.69 -15.35 -36.89
C LEU A 666 -6.21 -15.35 -36.67
N ASN A 667 -6.84 -16.52 -36.75
CA ASN A 667 -8.23 -16.72 -36.36
C ASN A 667 -8.26 -17.36 -34.96
N GLY A 668 -7.71 -16.63 -34.00
CA GLY A 668 -7.44 -17.12 -32.64
C GLY A 668 -6.14 -17.91 -32.50
N PHE A 669 -5.67 -18.02 -31.27
CA PHE A 669 -4.48 -18.78 -30.87
C PHE A 669 -4.51 -19.10 -29.37
N THR A 670 -3.66 -20.03 -28.95
CA THR A 670 -3.43 -20.37 -27.55
C THR A 670 -1.96 -20.19 -27.20
N ALA A 671 -1.68 -19.53 -26.07
CA ALA A 671 -0.37 -19.37 -25.48
C ALA A 671 -0.37 -19.99 -24.07
N THR A 672 0.66 -20.76 -23.73
CA THR A 672 0.72 -21.53 -22.48
C THR A 672 1.95 -21.16 -21.68
N TRP A 673 1.78 -20.58 -20.50
CA TRP A 673 2.86 -20.32 -19.54
C TRP A 673 2.93 -21.41 -18.48
N GLN A 674 4.11 -21.59 -17.90
CA GLN A 674 4.33 -22.47 -16.75
C GLN A 674 5.13 -21.74 -15.68
N ASN A 675 4.62 -21.77 -14.44
CA ASN A 675 5.27 -21.22 -13.25
C ASN A 675 4.98 -22.09 -12.03
N GLU A 676 6.01 -22.44 -11.25
CA GLU A 676 5.87 -23.15 -9.96
C GLU A 676 4.94 -24.38 -9.94
N GLY A 677 4.89 -25.14 -11.04
CA GLY A 677 4.04 -26.33 -11.15
C GLY A 677 2.62 -26.06 -11.67
N VAL A 678 2.25 -24.80 -11.84
CA VAL A 678 1.00 -24.36 -12.46
C VAL A 678 1.25 -23.97 -13.92
N LYS A 679 0.37 -24.42 -14.81
CA LYS A 679 0.28 -23.95 -16.19
C LYS A 679 -0.90 -23.00 -16.34
N LEU A 680 -0.80 -22.05 -17.27
CA LEU A 680 -1.89 -21.16 -17.65
C LEU A 680 -1.99 -21.11 -19.16
N ASP A 681 -3.14 -21.55 -19.68
CA ASP A 681 -3.51 -21.33 -21.08
C ASP A 681 -4.24 -19.99 -21.20
N LEU A 682 -3.81 -19.15 -22.14
CA LEU A 682 -4.61 -18.04 -22.67
C LEU A 682 -5.01 -18.41 -24.10
N SER A 683 -6.31 -18.60 -24.34
CA SER A 683 -6.85 -18.80 -25.69
C SER A 683 -7.61 -17.56 -26.14
N LEU A 684 -7.03 -16.77 -27.06
CA LEU A 684 -7.72 -15.65 -27.70
C LEU A 684 -8.52 -16.17 -28.90
N LEU A 685 -9.81 -15.84 -28.97
CA LEU A 685 -10.75 -16.47 -29.90
C LEU A 685 -11.10 -15.63 -31.13
N ASN A 686 -10.97 -14.30 -31.04
CA ASN A 686 -11.26 -13.40 -32.16
C ASN A 686 -10.11 -13.35 -33.17
N ALA A 687 -10.42 -12.90 -34.38
CA ALA A 687 -9.43 -12.72 -35.42
C ALA A 687 -8.54 -11.49 -35.15
N THR A 688 -7.23 -11.67 -35.30
CA THR A 688 -6.20 -10.64 -35.11
C THR A 688 -5.47 -10.40 -36.42
N ASP A 689 -5.06 -9.17 -36.70
CA ASP A 689 -4.31 -8.84 -37.91
C ASP A 689 -2.84 -9.26 -37.79
N ARG A 690 -2.32 -9.24 -36.56
CA ARG A 690 -0.96 -9.64 -36.23
C ARG A 690 -0.88 -10.10 -34.78
N LEU A 691 -0.03 -11.08 -34.50
CA LEU A 691 0.38 -11.43 -33.14
C LEU A 691 1.84 -11.07 -32.98
N LEU A 692 2.20 -10.35 -31.92
CA LEU A 692 3.57 -10.12 -31.50
C LEU A 692 3.90 -10.97 -30.27
N LEU A 693 5.10 -11.52 -30.23
CA LEU A 693 5.71 -12.14 -29.07
C LEU A 693 7.02 -11.41 -28.77
N ALA A 694 7.15 -10.84 -27.58
CA ALA A 694 8.31 -10.06 -27.16
C ALA A 694 8.83 -10.49 -25.80
N ASP A 695 10.12 -10.25 -25.58
CA ASP A 695 10.77 -10.39 -24.29
C ASP A 695 10.73 -9.01 -23.59
N ALA A 696 9.96 -8.94 -22.51
CA ALA A 696 9.77 -7.74 -21.69
C ALA A 696 10.60 -7.80 -20.39
N PRO A 697 11.03 -6.67 -19.81
CA PRO A 697 11.75 -6.67 -18.54
C PRO A 697 10.92 -7.33 -17.42
N GLY A 698 11.51 -8.31 -16.75
CA GLY A 698 10.86 -9.09 -15.69
C GLY A 698 11.02 -8.51 -14.28
N TRP A 699 11.45 -7.26 -14.13
CA TRP A 699 11.81 -6.65 -12.84
C TRP A 699 10.61 -6.55 -11.90
N ARG A 700 10.82 -6.94 -10.63
CA ARG A 700 9.80 -6.84 -9.56
C ARG A 700 10.34 -6.26 -8.25
N SER A 701 11.63 -5.90 -8.18
CA SER A 701 12.19 -5.07 -7.10
C SER A 701 13.39 -4.23 -7.56
N ASP A 702 13.82 -3.31 -6.70
CA ASP A 702 14.98 -2.44 -6.86
C ASP A 702 16.32 -3.12 -6.51
N LEU A 703 16.27 -4.36 -5.99
CA LEU A 703 17.47 -5.07 -5.53
C LEU A 703 18.41 -5.43 -6.70
N GLY A 704 19.71 -5.41 -6.44
CA GLY A 704 20.73 -5.61 -7.48
C GLY A 704 20.67 -6.97 -8.19
N ASN A 705 20.09 -8.00 -7.56
CA ASN A 705 19.84 -9.30 -8.19
C ASN A 705 18.73 -9.25 -9.27
N GLU A 706 17.85 -8.26 -9.23
CA GLU A 706 16.80 -8.05 -10.22
C GLU A 706 17.31 -7.39 -11.51
N LEU A 707 18.49 -6.76 -11.50
CA LEU A 707 19.04 -6.08 -12.68
C LEU A 707 19.16 -7.00 -13.90
N ASN A 708 19.40 -8.29 -13.66
CA ASN A 708 19.54 -9.32 -14.70
C ASN A 708 18.44 -10.39 -14.64
N ARG A 709 17.26 -10.06 -14.06
CA ARG A 709 16.13 -11.00 -14.02
C ARG A 709 15.77 -11.42 -15.46
N PRO A 710 15.53 -12.72 -15.71
CA PRO A 710 15.12 -13.18 -17.03
C PRO A 710 13.89 -12.40 -17.54
N PRO A 711 13.82 -12.13 -18.86
CA PRO A 711 12.67 -11.44 -19.42
C PRO A 711 11.41 -12.29 -19.26
N VAL A 712 10.27 -11.62 -19.14
CA VAL A 712 8.95 -12.24 -19.21
C VAL A 712 8.48 -12.18 -20.66
N GLN A 713 8.06 -13.31 -21.20
CA GLN A 713 7.52 -13.39 -22.54
C GLN A 713 6.08 -12.89 -22.55
N GLN A 714 5.86 -11.82 -23.29
CA GLN A 714 4.58 -11.11 -23.41
C GLN A 714 4.07 -11.21 -24.85
N ILE A 715 2.77 -11.47 -24.98
CA ILE A 715 2.07 -11.40 -26.25
C ILE A 715 1.39 -10.04 -26.43
N MET A 716 1.27 -9.59 -27.68
CA MET A 716 0.41 -8.48 -28.06
C MET A 716 -0.37 -8.87 -29.32
N ALA A 717 -1.68 -9.05 -29.18
CA ALA A 717 -2.56 -9.36 -30.29
C ALA A 717 -3.15 -8.08 -30.88
N GLU A 718 -2.86 -7.82 -32.16
CA GLU A 718 -3.11 -6.52 -32.78
C GLU A 718 -4.32 -6.53 -33.72
N ARG A 719 -5.04 -5.41 -33.67
CA ARG A 719 -6.05 -5.00 -34.65
C ARG A 719 -5.66 -3.62 -35.15
N SER A 720 -5.71 -3.39 -36.46
CA SER A 720 -5.26 -2.15 -37.09
C SER A 720 -6.21 -1.70 -38.21
N SER A 721 -6.38 -0.40 -38.39
CA SER A 721 -7.14 0.20 -39.49
C SER A 721 -6.58 1.58 -39.84
N GLU A 722 -6.81 2.04 -41.07
CA GLU A 722 -6.50 3.42 -41.48
C GLU A 722 -7.47 4.45 -40.88
N GLY A 723 -8.61 4.00 -40.36
CA GLY A 723 -9.63 4.83 -39.70
C GLY A 723 -9.93 4.35 -38.28
N GLU A 724 -11.03 4.84 -37.73
CA GLU A 724 -11.47 4.46 -36.38
C GLU A 724 -11.73 2.95 -36.29
N LEU A 725 -11.16 2.32 -35.26
CA LEU A 725 -11.37 0.90 -34.98
C LEU A 725 -12.52 0.68 -34.01
N CYS A 726 -13.24 -0.42 -34.22
CA CYS A 726 -14.08 -1.06 -33.22
C CYS A 726 -13.61 -2.51 -33.06
N SER A 727 -13.24 -2.91 -31.85
CA SER A 727 -12.67 -4.24 -31.58
C SER A 727 -13.28 -4.88 -30.34
N GLN A 728 -13.47 -6.20 -30.43
CA GLN A 728 -13.75 -7.07 -29.29
C GLN A 728 -12.63 -8.12 -29.21
N PHE A 729 -11.98 -8.21 -28.05
CA PHE A 729 -11.05 -9.28 -27.72
C PHE A 729 -11.71 -10.19 -26.71
N ALA A 730 -11.85 -11.48 -27.03
CA ALA A 730 -12.40 -12.50 -26.15
C ALA A 730 -11.35 -13.57 -25.91
N SER A 731 -10.93 -13.71 -24.66
CA SER A 731 -9.96 -14.71 -24.25
C SER A 731 -10.49 -15.61 -23.12
N ILE A 732 -10.04 -16.86 -23.14
CA ILE A 732 -10.23 -17.81 -22.04
C ILE A 732 -8.88 -17.96 -21.34
N ILE A 733 -8.83 -17.64 -20.04
CA ILE A 733 -7.66 -17.75 -19.18
C ILE A 733 -7.86 -18.93 -18.22
N SER A 734 -7.03 -19.96 -18.33
CA SER A 734 -7.28 -21.24 -17.71
C SER A 734 -6.03 -21.77 -16.99
N PRO A 735 -5.89 -21.55 -15.68
CA PRO A 735 -4.82 -22.16 -14.88
C PRO A 735 -5.12 -23.62 -14.47
N TYR A 736 -4.09 -24.47 -14.45
CA TYR A 736 -4.18 -25.89 -14.10
C TYR A 736 -2.83 -26.48 -13.70
N GLU A 737 -2.83 -27.55 -12.91
CA GLU A 737 -1.62 -28.32 -12.57
C GLU A 737 -1.41 -29.49 -13.56
N ASP A 738 -2.42 -30.36 -13.68
CA ASP A 738 -2.31 -31.59 -14.50
C ASP A 738 -2.81 -31.39 -15.93
N SER A 739 -4.08 -31.01 -16.08
CA SER A 739 -4.76 -30.89 -17.38
C SER A 739 -5.66 -29.67 -17.43
N SER A 740 -5.69 -28.99 -18.58
CA SER A 740 -6.59 -27.87 -18.81
C SER A 740 -8.06 -28.31 -18.64
N PRO A 741 -8.89 -27.57 -17.88
CA PRO A 741 -10.31 -27.85 -17.73
C PRO A 741 -11.09 -27.62 -19.03
N ILE A 742 -10.49 -26.94 -20.00
CA ILE A 742 -11.08 -26.59 -21.29
C ILE A 742 -10.61 -27.58 -22.36
N ILE A 743 -11.56 -28.25 -23.02
CA ILE A 743 -11.30 -29.16 -24.15
C ILE A 743 -11.26 -28.36 -25.46
N SER A 744 -12.21 -27.44 -25.63
CA SER A 744 -12.29 -26.56 -26.80
C SER A 744 -13.16 -25.36 -26.51
N SER A 745 -12.92 -24.25 -27.19
CA SER A 745 -13.75 -23.06 -27.13
C SER A 745 -13.99 -22.51 -28.54
N ARG A 746 -15.15 -21.87 -28.76
CA ARG A 746 -15.45 -21.19 -30.02
C ARG A 746 -16.39 -20.02 -29.83
N VAL A 747 -16.28 -19.05 -30.73
CA VAL A 747 -17.21 -17.92 -30.85
C VAL A 747 -18.50 -18.40 -31.53
N LEU A 748 -19.64 -18.11 -30.92
CA LEU A 748 -20.97 -18.31 -31.50
C LEU A 748 -21.51 -17.02 -32.13
N VAL A 749 -21.25 -15.88 -31.48
CA VAL A 749 -21.62 -14.53 -31.94
C VAL A 749 -20.47 -13.59 -31.61
N ASP A 750 -20.06 -12.78 -32.58
CA ASP A 750 -19.14 -11.65 -32.42
C ASP A 750 -19.63 -10.51 -33.30
N ASP A 751 -20.26 -9.53 -32.65
CA ASP A 751 -20.77 -8.32 -33.28
C ASP A 751 -20.24 -7.09 -32.54
N PRO A 752 -19.10 -6.54 -32.96
CA PRO A 752 -18.48 -5.37 -32.34
C PRO A 752 -19.37 -4.12 -32.34
N GLU A 753 -20.22 -3.94 -33.36
CA GLU A 753 -21.08 -2.76 -33.49
C GLU A 753 -22.17 -2.73 -32.40
N SER A 754 -22.77 -3.88 -32.09
CA SER A 754 -23.72 -4.01 -30.98
C SER A 754 -23.07 -4.39 -29.65
N GLU A 755 -21.74 -4.54 -29.62
CA GLU A 755 -20.96 -5.06 -28.49
C GLU A 755 -21.37 -6.47 -28.03
N THR A 756 -22.09 -7.22 -28.86
CA THR A 756 -22.60 -8.54 -28.50
C THR A 756 -21.54 -9.62 -28.75
N LEU A 757 -21.32 -10.45 -27.74
CA LEU A 757 -20.45 -11.62 -27.82
C LEU A 757 -21.11 -12.83 -27.16
N ALA A 758 -21.01 -13.99 -27.82
CA ALA A 758 -21.39 -15.27 -27.23
C ALA A 758 -20.36 -16.34 -27.53
N LEU A 759 -20.02 -17.14 -26.52
CA LEU A 759 -19.01 -18.19 -26.59
C LEU A 759 -19.56 -19.54 -26.13
N GLU A 760 -19.05 -20.60 -26.72
CA GLU A 760 -19.25 -21.99 -26.28
C GLU A 760 -17.92 -22.56 -25.82
N ILE A 761 -17.89 -23.16 -24.63
CA ILE A 761 -16.70 -23.66 -23.96
C ILE A 761 -16.98 -25.10 -23.52
N ALA A 762 -16.35 -26.07 -24.18
CA ALA A 762 -16.50 -27.48 -23.87
C ALA A 762 -15.50 -27.88 -22.77
N ARG A 763 -16.01 -28.56 -21.74
CA ARG A 763 -15.26 -29.20 -20.65
C ARG A 763 -15.53 -30.71 -20.67
N ALA A 764 -14.77 -31.45 -19.86
CA ALA A 764 -14.94 -32.91 -19.77
C ALA A 764 -16.34 -33.33 -19.28
N ASP A 765 -16.92 -32.56 -18.36
CA ASP A 765 -18.21 -32.87 -17.71
C ASP A 765 -19.40 -32.11 -18.30
N ALA A 766 -19.17 -30.97 -18.96
CA ALA A 766 -20.23 -30.08 -19.44
C ALA A 766 -19.77 -29.13 -20.56
N THR A 767 -20.71 -28.47 -21.21
CA THR A 767 -20.48 -27.35 -22.13
C THR A 767 -21.09 -26.08 -21.53
N ASP A 768 -20.29 -25.04 -21.42
CA ASP A 768 -20.72 -23.74 -20.94
C ASP A 768 -20.98 -22.80 -22.13
N ILE A 769 -22.07 -22.06 -22.10
CA ILE A 769 -22.44 -21.02 -23.05
C ILE A 769 -22.54 -19.72 -22.28
N ILE A 770 -21.74 -18.73 -22.68
CA ILE A 770 -21.68 -17.42 -22.02
C ILE A 770 -22.01 -16.35 -23.03
N VAL A 771 -22.89 -15.43 -22.65
CA VAL A 771 -23.33 -14.32 -23.49
C VAL A 771 -23.15 -13.01 -22.76
N SER A 772 -22.47 -12.06 -23.39
CA SER A 772 -22.34 -10.67 -22.97
C SER A 772 -22.95 -9.78 -24.06
N ASN A 773 -24.02 -9.08 -23.72
CA ASN A 773 -24.85 -8.29 -24.63
C ASN A 773 -25.15 -6.92 -23.99
N PRO A 774 -24.19 -5.98 -23.95
CA PRO A 774 -24.33 -4.74 -23.18
C PRO A 774 -25.59 -3.92 -23.49
N ALA A 775 -26.14 -4.03 -24.71
CA ALA A 775 -27.38 -3.36 -25.14
C ALA A 775 -28.66 -3.93 -24.50
N GLY A 776 -28.63 -5.16 -23.94
CA GLY A 776 -29.75 -5.76 -23.21
C GLY A 776 -30.88 -6.32 -24.10
N GLY A 777 -30.71 -6.32 -25.42
CA GLY A 777 -31.71 -6.77 -26.39
C GLY A 777 -31.96 -8.29 -26.37
N THR A 778 -32.89 -8.74 -27.21
CA THR A 778 -33.15 -10.18 -27.42
C THR A 778 -32.16 -10.76 -28.41
N MET A 779 -31.55 -11.89 -28.08
CA MET A 779 -30.64 -12.62 -28.97
C MET A 779 -30.68 -14.13 -28.74
N SER A 780 -29.96 -14.87 -29.59
CA SER A 780 -29.79 -16.32 -29.47
C SER A 780 -28.36 -16.72 -29.80
N ALA A 781 -27.81 -17.67 -29.05
CA ALA A 781 -26.48 -18.24 -29.27
C ALA A 781 -26.51 -19.75 -28.99
N GLY A 782 -26.38 -20.56 -30.03
CA GLY A 782 -26.56 -22.01 -29.91
C GLY A 782 -27.96 -22.35 -29.36
N PRO A 783 -28.08 -23.19 -28.33
CA PRO A 783 -29.36 -23.51 -27.68
C PRO A 783 -29.87 -22.41 -26.72
N LEU A 784 -29.08 -21.36 -26.44
CA LEU A 784 -29.43 -20.31 -25.50
C LEU A 784 -30.18 -19.18 -26.21
N THR A 785 -31.36 -18.81 -25.68
CA THR A 785 -32.09 -17.59 -26.04
C THR A 785 -32.19 -16.67 -24.83
N MET A 786 -31.95 -15.37 -25.00
CA MET A 786 -32.06 -14.44 -23.87
C MET A 786 -32.56 -13.06 -24.27
N THR A 787 -33.09 -12.33 -23.29
CA THR A 787 -33.31 -10.88 -23.33
C THR A 787 -32.68 -10.30 -22.08
N GLY A 788 -31.57 -9.57 -22.23
CA GLY A 788 -30.78 -9.06 -21.11
C GLY A 788 -29.32 -8.85 -21.44
N ARG A 789 -28.53 -8.39 -20.45
CA ARG A 789 -27.13 -8.00 -20.66
C ARG A 789 -26.11 -9.10 -20.45
N PHE A 790 -26.39 -10.06 -19.57
CA PHE A 790 -25.49 -11.18 -19.35
C PHE A 790 -26.25 -12.48 -19.06
N ALA A 791 -25.82 -13.57 -19.70
CA ALA A 791 -26.29 -14.90 -19.36
C ALA A 791 -25.20 -15.96 -19.41
N PHE A 792 -25.38 -16.98 -18.58
CA PHE A 792 -24.58 -18.19 -18.54
C PHE A 792 -25.50 -19.41 -18.51
N VAL A 793 -25.16 -20.45 -19.27
CA VAL A 793 -25.79 -21.77 -19.20
C VAL A 793 -24.71 -22.84 -19.25
N SER A 794 -24.74 -23.78 -18.32
CA SER A 794 -23.92 -24.99 -18.33
C SER A 794 -24.80 -26.20 -18.63
N VAL A 795 -24.39 -27.03 -19.57
CA VAL A 795 -25.15 -28.20 -20.07
C VAL A 795 -24.30 -29.45 -19.93
N ASP A 796 -24.82 -30.52 -19.32
CA ASP A 796 -24.10 -31.79 -19.23
C ASP A 796 -23.97 -32.50 -20.59
N GLN A 797 -23.22 -33.60 -20.62
CA GLN A 797 -23.01 -34.42 -21.83
C GLN A 797 -24.31 -35.03 -22.41
N SER A 798 -25.42 -35.03 -21.67
CA SER A 798 -26.74 -35.48 -22.13
C SER A 798 -27.60 -34.35 -22.72
N GLY A 799 -27.09 -33.12 -22.75
CA GLY A 799 -27.82 -31.95 -23.22
C GLY A 799 -28.73 -31.31 -22.16
N ARG A 800 -28.60 -31.68 -20.88
CA ARG A 800 -29.42 -31.14 -19.80
C ARG A 800 -28.73 -29.95 -19.13
N VAL A 801 -29.45 -28.85 -18.96
CA VAL A 801 -28.98 -27.69 -18.20
C VAL A 801 -28.72 -28.10 -16.74
N THR A 802 -27.48 -27.91 -16.29
CA THR A 802 -27.04 -28.14 -14.91
C THR A 802 -27.00 -26.86 -14.10
N ARG A 803 -26.61 -25.75 -14.73
CA ARG A 803 -26.56 -24.41 -14.13
C ARG A 803 -26.99 -23.36 -15.15
N SER A 804 -27.66 -22.31 -14.71
CA SER A 804 -27.92 -21.14 -15.53
C SER A 804 -28.05 -19.90 -14.69
N TYR A 805 -27.64 -18.77 -15.23
CA TYR A 805 -27.66 -17.48 -14.56
C TYR A 805 -28.00 -16.40 -15.59
N LEU A 806 -28.96 -15.54 -15.27
CA LEU A 806 -29.30 -14.34 -16.02
C LEU A 806 -29.09 -13.13 -15.10
N LEU A 807 -28.34 -12.14 -15.56
CA LEU A 807 -28.12 -10.87 -14.86
C LEU A 807 -28.56 -9.73 -15.77
N ASP A 808 -29.35 -8.82 -15.21
CA ASP A 808 -29.82 -7.63 -15.90
C ASP A 808 -30.58 -7.97 -17.19
N GLY A 809 -31.59 -8.83 -17.02
CA GLY A 809 -32.42 -9.36 -18.11
C GLY A 809 -33.78 -9.85 -17.65
N THR A 810 -34.66 -10.13 -18.60
CA THR A 810 -36.04 -10.57 -18.36
C THR A 810 -36.31 -12.01 -18.78
N HIS A 811 -35.48 -12.59 -19.65
CA HIS A 811 -35.68 -13.96 -20.12
C HIS A 811 -34.37 -14.67 -20.40
N LEU A 812 -34.29 -15.95 -19.99
CA LEU A 812 -33.26 -16.90 -20.37
C LEU A 812 -33.91 -18.26 -20.66
N GLY A 813 -33.64 -18.83 -21.83
CA GLY A 813 -34.12 -20.14 -22.25
C GLY A 813 -32.99 -20.99 -22.79
N SER A 814 -32.95 -22.27 -22.41
CA SER A 814 -32.07 -23.29 -23.00
C SER A 814 -32.61 -24.69 -22.71
N GLY A 815 -32.88 -25.47 -23.76
CA GLY A 815 -33.56 -26.76 -23.63
C GLY A 815 -34.91 -26.63 -22.92
N ASP A 816 -35.12 -27.42 -21.86
CA ASP A 816 -36.34 -27.39 -21.04
C ASP A 816 -36.29 -26.33 -19.90
N THR A 817 -35.16 -25.64 -19.74
CA THR A 817 -35.02 -24.59 -18.71
C THR A 817 -35.44 -23.25 -19.28
N SER A 818 -36.38 -22.58 -18.60
CA SER A 818 -36.78 -21.21 -18.90
C SER A 818 -36.87 -20.41 -17.59
N LEU A 819 -36.10 -19.33 -17.51
CA LEU A 819 -36.10 -18.38 -16.41
C LEU A 819 -36.66 -17.06 -16.91
N THR A 820 -37.51 -16.43 -16.11
CA THR A 820 -38.15 -15.15 -16.46
C THR A 820 -38.17 -14.23 -15.25
N LEU A 821 -37.84 -12.96 -15.48
CA LEU A 821 -37.94 -11.88 -14.52
C LEU A 821 -38.85 -10.77 -15.09
N PRO A 822 -39.60 -10.06 -14.24
CA PRO A 822 -40.45 -8.96 -14.69
C PRO A 822 -39.65 -7.76 -15.23
N SER A 823 -38.44 -7.54 -14.72
CA SER A 823 -37.47 -6.55 -15.22
C SER A 823 -36.05 -7.01 -14.92
N GLY A 824 -35.07 -6.58 -15.73
CA GLY A 824 -33.65 -6.85 -15.48
C GLY A 824 -33.03 -5.94 -14.40
N ARG A 825 -33.62 -4.77 -14.19
CA ARG A 825 -33.21 -3.81 -13.17
C ARG A 825 -34.38 -2.96 -12.72
N THR A 826 -34.21 -2.27 -11.60
CA THR A 826 -35.13 -1.23 -11.12
C THR A 826 -34.34 -0.03 -10.66
N GLU A 827 -34.66 1.14 -11.20
CA GLU A 827 -34.15 2.42 -10.72
C GLU A 827 -35.05 2.92 -9.58
N LEU A 828 -34.45 3.37 -8.48
CA LEU A 828 -35.15 3.83 -7.28
C LEU A 828 -34.62 5.21 -6.89
N ALA A 829 -35.54 6.12 -6.60
CA ALA A 829 -35.21 7.45 -6.08
C ALA A 829 -34.84 7.38 -4.58
N VAL A 830 -33.74 8.01 -4.23
CA VAL A 830 -33.22 8.11 -2.86
C VAL A 830 -33.68 9.44 -2.27
N SER A 831 -34.32 9.39 -1.10
CA SER A 831 -34.70 10.58 -0.35
C SER A 831 -33.58 11.09 0.54
N SER A 832 -32.77 10.17 1.09
CA SER A 832 -31.60 10.48 1.91
C SER A 832 -30.70 9.26 2.05
N THR A 833 -29.43 9.50 2.35
CA THR A 833 -28.44 8.44 2.64
C THR A 833 -27.89 8.67 4.04
N HIS A 834 -27.73 7.62 4.83
CA HIS A 834 -27.12 7.69 6.15
C HIS A 834 -26.32 6.42 6.43
N ASP A 835 -25.04 6.58 6.74
CA ASP A 835 -24.07 5.49 6.92
C ASP A 835 -24.11 4.49 5.77
N ARG A 836 -24.65 3.29 5.99
CA ARG A 836 -24.78 2.20 5.01
C ARG A 836 -26.18 2.09 4.41
N THR A 837 -27.06 3.04 4.68
CA THR A 837 -28.50 2.91 4.40
C THR A 837 -28.98 3.98 3.43
N TYR A 838 -29.62 3.52 2.35
CA TYR A 838 -30.44 4.34 1.47
C TYR A 838 -31.87 4.36 1.98
N HIS A 839 -32.42 5.57 2.17
CA HIS A 839 -33.85 5.79 2.35
C HIS A 839 -34.45 6.10 1.00
N LEU A 840 -35.43 5.31 0.60
CA LEU A 840 -36.01 5.31 -0.74
C LEU A 840 -37.39 5.93 -0.71
N THR A 841 -37.77 6.54 -1.84
CA THR A 841 -39.12 7.11 -2.00
C THR A 841 -40.17 6.01 -2.19
N ASP A 842 -39.79 4.92 -2.83
CA ASP A 842 -40.64 3.76 -3.12
C ASP A 842 -40.11 2.49 -2.44
N ILE A 843 -41.00 1.52 -2.22
CA ILE A 843 -40.64 0.21 -1.65
C ILE A 843 -39.96 -0.64 -2.75
N PRO A 844 -38.74 -1.15 -2.55
CA PRO A 844 -38.10 -2.05 -3.49
C PRO A 844 -38.94 -3.31 -3.73
N PRO A 845 -38.89 -3.89 -4.95
CA PRO A 845 -39.55 -5.15 -5.23
C PRO A 845 -38.90 -6.28 -4.41
N ASN A 846 -39.57 -6.73 -3.33
CA ASN A 846 -39.03 -7.71 -2.36
C ASN A 846 -38.46 -8.99 -3.00
N ASP A 847 -39.07 -9.50 -4.07
CA ASP A 847 -38.61 -10.73 -4.73
C ASP A 847 -37.31 -10.55 -5.55
N LEU A 848 -36.92 -9.30 -5.80
CA LEU A 848 -35.81 -8.90 -6.69
C LEU A 848 -34.70 -8.13 -5.96
N SER A 849 -34.91 -7.80 -4.69
CA SER A 849 -34.01 -7.00 -3.84
C SER A 849 -33.57 -7.80 -2.61
N LYS A 850 -33.04 -9.00 -2.88
CA LYS A 850 -32.66 -9.97 -1.84
C LYS A 850 -31.25 -9.70 -1.30
N PRO A 851 -30.94 -10.04 -0.04
CA PRO A 851 -29.57 -10.08 0.44
C PRO A 851 -28.66 -10.85 -0.51
N GLY A 852 -27.49 -10.30 -0.83
CA GLY A 852 -26.55 -10.88 -1.80
C GLY A 852 -26.79 -10.50 -3.26
N SER A 853 -27.83 -9.73 -3.57
CA SER A 853 -27.96 -9.02 -4.86
C SER A 853 -27.18 -7.71 -4.86
N TYR A 854 -27.04 -7.08 -6.02
CA TYR A 854 -26.16 -5.92 -6.19
C TYR A 854 -26.92 -4.70 -6.70
N LEU A 855 -26.43 -3.52 -6.34
CA LEU A 855 -26.91 -2.24 -6.87
C LEU A 855 -25.75 -1.44 -7.45
N LEU A 856 -26.08 -0.55 -8.39
CA LEU A 856 -25.18 0.46 -8.95
C LEU A 856 -25.61 1.84 -8.46
N VAL A 857 -24.63 2.72 -8.22
CA VAL A 857 -24.84 4.11 -7.81
C VAL A 857 -23.67 4.97 -8.29
N GLY A 858 -23.99 6.04 -9.01
CA GLY A 858 -22.96 6.84 -9.70
C GLY A 858 -22.10 5.98 -10.62
N ASP A 859 -20.80 5.91 -10.32
CA ASP A 859 -19.81 5.10 -11.04
C ASP A 859 -19.38 3.83 -10.29
N THR A 860 -20.04 3.50 -9.17
CA THR A 860 -19.68 2.37 -8.30
C THR A 860 -20.89 1.47 -8.00
N GLY A 861 -20.76 0.51 -7.09
CA GLY A 861 -21.85 -0.36 -6.67
C GLY A 861 -21.59 -1.09 -5.37
N TYR A 862 -22.63 -1.76 -4.86
CA TYR A 862 -22.63 -2.41 -3.56
C TYR A 862 -23.37 -3.74 -3.58
N GLU A 863 -22.99 -4.66 -2.70
CA GLU A 863 -23.84 -5.79 -2.32
C GLU A 863 -24.92 -5.31 -1.34
N ILE A 864 -26.13 -5.81 -1.50
CA ILE A 864 -27.27 -5.56 -0.61
C ILE A 864 -27.18 -6.49 0.58
N GLU A 865 -27.15 -5.94 1.79
CA GLU A 865 -27.20 -6.71 3.04
C GLU A 865 -28.64 -6.98 3.45
N SER A 866 -29.50 -5.95 3.43
CA SER A 866 -30.90 -6.09 3.83
C SER A 866 -31.81 -5.04 3.19
N VAL A 867 -33.10 -5.39 3.11
CA VAL A 867 -34.17 -4.50 2.64
C VAL A 867 -35.34 -4.62 3.60
N SER A 868 -35.88 -3.48 4.05
CA SER A 868 -37.03 -3.42 4.96
C SER A 868 -37.90 -2.21 4.62
N GLY A 869 -39.08 -2.43 4.05
CA GLY A 869 -39.95 -1.33 3.63
C GLY A 869 -39.25 -0.46 2.58
N SER A 870 -39.11 0.84 2.84
CA SER A 870 -38.42 1.78 1.96
C SER A 870 -36.96 2.05 2.37
N THR A 871 -36.34 1.18 3.17
CA THR A 871 -34.93 1.28 3.53
C THR A 871 -34.15 0.10 2.97
N LEU A 872 -33.00 0.39 2.36
CA LEU A 872 -32.06 -0.58 1.84
C LEU A 872 -30.69 -0.33 2.48
N THR A 873 -30.10 -1.37 3.08
CA THR A 873 -28.77 -1.31 3.68
C THR A 873 -27.78 -2.09 2.84
N VAL A 874 -26.68 -1.44 2.47
CA VAL A 874 -25.56 -2.05 1.74
C VAL A 874 -24.61 -2.77 2.69
N ARG A 875 -23.91 -3.79 2.18
CA ARG A 875 -22.94 -4.59 2.93
C ARG A 875 -21.62 -3.81 3.14
N ASP A 876 -21.05 -3.98 4.34
CA ASP A 876 -19.71 -3.57 4.81
C ASP A 876 -19.34 -2.08 4.77
N TYR A 877 -19.59 -1.38 3.67
CA TYR A 877 -19.04 -0.04 3.41
C TYR A 877 -20.10 1.07 3.48
N PRO A 878 -19.73 2.30 3.86
CA PRO A 878 -20.62 3.45 3.79
C PRO A 878 -21.19 3.64 2.39
N ALA A 879 -22.48 3.99 2.32
CA ALA A 879 -23.20 4.26 1.09
C ALA A 879 -22.83 5.65 0.56
N THR A 880 -22.42 5.73 -0.70
CA THR A 880 -22.21 7.00 -1.40
C THR A 880 -23.52 7.72 -1.64
N GLU A 881 -23.58 9.02 -1.34
CA GLU A 881 -24.75 9.84 -1.61
C GLU A 881 -25.10 9.87 -3.10
N SER A 882 -26.39 9.73 -3.42
CA SER A 882 -26.92 9.86 -4.77
C SER A 882 -28.42 10.08 -4.72
N ASP A 883 -28.96 10.73 -5.76
CA ASP A 883 -30.42 10.90 -5.94
C ASP A 883 -31.09 9.59 -6.40
N THR A 884 -30.33 8.66 -6.98
CA THR A 884 -30.87 7.42 -7.55
C THR A 884 -29.93 6.25 -7.34
N ILE A 885 -30.50 5.06 -7.16
CA ILE A 885 -29.78 3.78 -7.20
C ILE A 885 -30.42 2.87 -8.24
N THR A 886 -29.64 1.97 -8.84
CA THR A 886 -30.12 0.96 -9.78
C THR A 886 -29.92 -0.43 -9.19
N LEU A 887 -31.00 -1.13 -8.85
CA LEU A 887 -30.95 -2.53 -8.44
C LEU A 887 -30.73 -3.42 -9.67
N LEU A 888 -29.69 -4.26 -9.62
CA LEU A 888 -29.47 -5.28 -10.64
C LEU A 888 -30.22 -6.55 -10.25
N HIS A 889 -31.10 -7.03 -11.12
CA HIS A 889 -31.82 -8.26 -10.89
C HIS A 889 -31.12 -9.43 -11.54
N SER A 890 -31.12 -10.56 -10.82
CA SER A 890 -30.65 -11.82 -11.35
C SER A 890 -31.63 -12.95 -11.05
N ILE A 891 -31.58 -13.99 -11.88
CA ILE A 891 -32.27 -15.25 -11.64
C ILE A 891 -31.34 -16.39 -12.02
N GLU A 892 -31.38 -17.43 -11.21
CA GLU A 892 -30.49 -18.57 -11.33
C GLU A 892 -31.25 -19.89 -11.24
N PHE A 893 -30.62 -20.92 -11.78
CA PHE A 893 -31.04 -22.29 -11.62
C PHE A 893 -29.78 -23.15 -11.49
N SER A 894 -29.81 -24.09 -10.56
CA SER A 894 -28.77 -25.09 -10.39
C SER A 894 -29.44 -26.41 -10.05
N ARG A 895 -28.97 -27.50 -10.65
CA ARG A 895 -29.30 -28.85 -10.21
C ARG A 895 -28.29 -29.24 -9.13
N GLU A 896 -28.77 -29.55 -7.93
CA GLU A 896 -27.93 -30.20 -6.91
C GLU A 896 -27.30 -31.45 -7.53
N ARG A 897 -25.99 -31.63 -7.31
CA ARG A 897 -25.23 -32.77 -7.82
C ARG A 897 -25.66 -34.07 -7.15
#